data_AF-A0A972GSN8-F1
#
_entry.id   AF-A0A972GSN8-F1
#
_cell.length_a   1.000
_cell.length_b   1.000
_cell.length_c   1.000
_cell.angle_alpha   90.00
_cell.angle_beta   90.00
_cell.angle_gamma   90.00
#
_symmetry.space_group_name_H-M   'P 1'
#
loop_
_entity.id
_entity.type
_entity.pdbx_description
1 polymer ?
#
loop_
_entity_poly.entity_id
_entity_poly.type
_entity_poly.pdbx_seq_one_letter_code
_entity_poly.pdbx_strand_id
1 'polypeptide(L)'
;MKNLLSRPLFSLFISGALFAGILPISSASAASSTSTGESAPVKALSVTESVYRSTPNLVVLEAGSASVVVTGPSTTIDGASFQVDIALSGITDKVTAEKFFIEYNTARLDFVDAQAVDASTSIVGQYSELGKTTIVTTNLSGKIINKQTLIRLTFHTKANGSVQDIKVSAELGLADTGAIQAANQGLLSLKTNLVSGDLNGNGTLDIGDLAILSPYYGISSKQEGWALVANADFNQNGTIDLTDLGTLGKKVLYAETAFQFMDATVMDIQNAMNAGKLTTVELVTKYLARIKSYDQQGPAIKSIITINPNALAEAAALDEERKTKGARGPLHGIPVIVKDNYNTIGMPTTAGCICLKNNNTSTDAFMVKKLKDAGAIILAKANLHEFAFGTTTESSLGGQTKNPYELTTNPGGSSGGTGAALAANFGVIGLGTDTGGSIRIPSSRNSLVGIRPTIGLTSREGIIPLSLSQDVGGPMARTVSDAAIALDAVSGYDSNDLTTALSSGRTPKSYTDYLDKDGLKGARIGVVRTLSTGNNAALAASIEKMTAQGATVIDVVVPNQTDILKYASLSGTEFKFNLNDYLKTLGQNAPYKTLTEIIASNDILQNQKSSMIQRDNITTLETLTYYKDLLERTRLTQQSLLKVMNENKLDAVLYATTSGSANRLSPYSGFPALSFPAGYTGNVPFGLELLGRPFDEGTLIKLAYAFEQATHYRTLPASVPALTAEQEQAVNSVVTP
;
A
#
# COMPACT_ATOMS: atom_id res chain seq x y z
N MET A 1 19.69 32.30 -36.07
CA MET A 1 18.58 31.54 -35.44
C MET A 1 17.69 30.82 -36.44
N LYS A 2 16.94 31.47 -37.36
CA LYS A 2 16.02 30.74 -38.28
C LYS A 2 16.64 29.53 -39.01
N ASN A 3 17.91 29.57 -39.39
CA ASN A 3 18.60 28.46 -40.07
C ASN A 3 19.10 27.32 -39.16
N LEU A 4 18.82 27.33 -37.84
CA LEU A 4 19.12 26.20 -36.94
C LEU A 4 17.93 25.25 -36.73
N LEU A 5 16.73 25.59 -37.20
CA LEU A 5 15.48 24.87 -36.88
C LEU A 5 14.91 24.05 -38.05
N SER A 6 15.65 23.92 -39.15
CA SER A 6 15.15 23.35 -40.42
C SER A 6 15.65 21.93 -40.74
N ARG A 7 15.83 21.06 -39.72
CA ARG A 7 16.10 19.62 -39.90
C ARG A 7 15.38 18.76 -38.85
N PRO A 8 14.67 17.69 -39.25
CA PRO A 8 13.87 16.87 -38.33
C PRO A 8 14.73 15.78 -37.65
N LEU A 9 15.50 16.16 -36.62
CA LEU A 9 16.21 15.24 -35.73
C LEU A 9 16.58 15.96 -34.42
N PHE A 10 15.62 16.04 -33.49
CA PHE A 10 15.81 16.70 -32.19
C PHE A 10 15.14 15.93 -31.03
N SER A 11 15.36 14.61 -31.00
CA SER A 11 14.94 13.70 -29.92
C SER A 11 16.11 13.10 -29.12
N LEU A 12 17.34 13.22 -29.62
CA LEU A 12 18.58 12.92 -28.88
C LEU A 12 19.45 14.19 -28.90
N PHE A 13 19.59 14.90 -27.77
CA PHE A 13 20.79 15.65 -27.33
C PHE A 13 20.63 16.43 -26.00
N ILE A 14 19.94 15.88 -24.98
CA ILE A 14 20.11 16.32 -23.57
C ILE A 14 20.37 15.10 -22.67
N SER A 15 21.39 14.32 -23.03
CA SER A 15 22.00 13.27 -22.20
C SER A 15 23.39 12.96 -22.76
N GLY A 16 24.44 13.30 -22.02
CA GLY A 16 25.84 13.07 -22.42
C GLY A 16 26.71 14.33 -22.55
N ALA A 17 26.90 15.08 -21.45
CA ALA A 17 27.86 16.19 -21.40
C ALA A 17 28.47 16.43 -20.00
N LEU A 18 28.58 15.39 -19.15
CA LEU A 18 29.09 15.55 -17.77
C LEU A 18 29.66 14.26 -17.14
N PHE A 19 30.41 13.46 -17.92
CA PHE A 19 31.23 12.34 -17.41
C PHE A 19 32.55 12.26 -18.17
N ALA A 20 33.67 12.59 -17.51
CA ALA A 20 35.03 12.39 -18.01
C ALA A 20 36.02 12.36 -16.82
N GLY A 21 36.78 11.27 -16.70
CA GLY A 21 37.63 10.98 -15.53
C GLY A 21 36.82 10.36 -14.37
N ILE A 22 37.33 9.41 -13.58
CA ILE A 22 38.68 8.79 -13.55
C ILE A 22 38.54 7.27 -13.43
N LEU A 23 39.45 6.50 -14.04
CA LEU A 23 39.64 5.06 -13.84
C LEU A 23 41.04 4.78 -13.26
N PRO A 24 41.17 3.76 -12.41
CA PRO A 24 42.36 2.90 -12.35
C PRO A 24 42.08 1.48 -12.87
N ILE A 25 43.14 0.73 -13.15
CA ILE A 25 43.13 -0.60 -13.82
C ILE A 25 43.80 -1.65 -12.90
N SER A 26 43.49 -2.94 -13.13
CA SER A 26 44.15 -4.20 -12.66
C SER A 26 43.26 -5.08 -11.76
N SER A 27 43.33 -6.42 -11.80
CA SER A 27 43.92 -7.33 -12.82
C SER A 27 43.31 -8.74 -12.72
N ALA A 28 43.50 -9.55 -13.77
CA ALA A 28 42.88 -10.86 -13.97
C ALA A 28 43.37 -12.00 -13.06
N SER A 29 42.56 -13.07 -12.97
CA SER A 29 43.03 -14.44 -13.28
C SER A 29 41.85 -15.32 -13.71
N ALA A 30 42.13 -16.44 -14.37
CA ALA A 30 41.14 -17.44 -14.79
C ALA A 30 41.77 -18.84 -14.84
N ALA A 31 40.98 -19.88 -14.57
CA ALA A 31 41.35 -21.29 -14.72
C ALA A 31 40.09 -22.14 -15.02
N SER A 32 40.26 -23.35 -15.55
CA SER A 32 39.19 -24.14 -16.19
C SER A 32 39.43 -25.66 -16.07
N SER A 33 38.62 -26.47 -16.77
CA SER A 33 38.83 -27.91 -17.08
C SER A 33 38.42 -28.91 -15.95
N THR A 34 38.01 -30.17 -16.17
CA THR A 34 37.12 -30.86 -17.16
C THR A 34 36.92 -32.35 -16.72
N SER A 35 36.20 -33.17 -17.52
CA SER A 35 36.13 -34.67 -17.51
C SER A 35 35.15 -35.32 -16.50
N THR A 36 34.66 -36.57 -16.67
CA THR A 36 33.87 -37.26 -17.73
C THR A 36 33.79 -38.77 -17.37
N GLY A 37 32.67 -39.47 -17.54
CA GLY A 37 32.65 -40.94 -17.35
C GLY A 37 31.29 -41.66 -17.52
N GLU A 38 31.33 -42.91 -18.02
CA GLU A 38 30.22 -43.83 -18.33
C GLU A 38 30.72 -45.31 -18.18
N SER A 39 29.93 -46.39 -18.12
CA SER A 39 28.46 -46.61 -18.15
C SER A 39 28.04 -47.51 -16.94
N ALA A 40 27.24 -48.59 -16.91
CA ALA A 40 26.52 -49.48 -17.85
C ALA A 40 25.29 -50.13 -17.16
N PRO A 41 24.29 -50.71 -17.88
CA PRO A 41 23.01 -51.14 -17.29
C PRO A 41 22.86 -52.65 -17.00
N VAL A 42 21.97 -53.02 -16.07
CA VAL A 42 21.48 -54.40 -15.87
C VAL A 42 19.94 -54.43 -15.62
N LYS A 43 19.30 -55.52 -16.03
CA LYS A 43 17.84 -55.77 -16.08
C LYS A 43 17.13 -55.87 -14.73
N ALA A 44 15.81 -55.67 -14.78
CA ALA A 44 14.86 -56.00 -13.72
C ALA A 44 14.68 -57.52 -13.48
N LEU A 45 14.14 -57.87 -12.31
CA LEU A 45 13.61 -59.20 -11.96
C LEU A 45 12.19 -59.04 -11.38
N SER A 46 11.35 -60.06 -11.57
CA SER A 46 9.90 -60.02 -11.35
C SER A 46 9.47 -60.43 -9.94
N VAL A 47 8.35 -59.85 -9.48
CA VAL A 47 7.63 -60.28 -8.26
C VAL A 47 7.02 -61.68 -8.47
N THR A 48 7.10 -62.53 -7.44
CA THR A 48 6.22 -63.69 -7.25
C THR A 48 5.85 -63.81 -5.77
N GLU A 49 4.57 -64.01 -5.48
CA GLU A 49 4.03 -64.23 -4.13
C GLU A 49 4.56 -65.54 -3.53
N SER A 50 4.95 -65.58 -2.24
CA SER A 50 4.97 -66.82 -1.41
C SER A 50 5.54 -66.71 0.03
N VAL A 51 5.40 -65.58 0.76
CA VAL A 51 5.73 -65.54 2.21
C VAL A 51 4.61 -64.92 3.06
N TYR A 52 3.53 -65.69 3.25
CA TYR A 52 2.47 -65.42 4.23
C TYR A 52 2.22 -66.69 5.06
N ARG A 53 2.71 -66.76 6.31
CA ARG A 53 2.17 -67.54 7.47
C ARG A 53 3.11 -67.58 8.69
N SER A 54 2.86 -66.72 9.67
CA SER A 54 2.88 -67.03 11.11
C SER A 54 2.26 -65.87 11.90
N THR A 55 1.59 -66.17 13.00
CA THR A 55 0.62 -65.30 13.72
C THR A 55 0.97 -65.15 15.21
N PRO A 56 0.22 -64.38 16.02
CA PRO A 56 -0.46 -63.08 15.78
C PRO A 56 -0.19 -62.02 16.90
N ASN A 57 -0.57 -60.76 16.68
CA ASN A 57 -1.03 -59.84 17.74
C ASN A 57 -1.67 -58.57 17.14
N LEU A 58 -2.89 -58.24 17.57
CA LEU A 58 -3.59 -56.99 17.26
C LEU A 58 -4.57 -56.59 18.40
N VAL A 59 -5.00 -55.33 18.42
CA VAL A 59 -5.95 -54.75 19.38
C VAL A 59 -7.16 -54.14 18.65
N VAL A 60 -8.34 -54.29 19.24
CA VAL A 60 -9.58 -53.64 18.81
C VAL A 60 -9.69 -52.26 19.46
N LEU A 61 -10.12 -51.25 18.71
CA LEU A 61 -10.45 -49.92 19.21
C LEU A 61 -11.97 -49.69 19.14
N GLU A 62 -12.55 -49.05 20.16
CA GLU A 62 -13.97 -48.67 20.13
C GLU A 62 -14.20 -47.36 19.36
N ALA A 63 -15.43 -47.20 18.84
CA ALA A 63 -15.83 -46.02 18.10
C ALA A 63 -15.78 -44.76 18.98
N GLY A 64 -14.95 -43.78 18.58
CA GLY A 64 -14.65 -42.58 19.38
C GLY A 64 -13.24 -42.55 19.97
N SER A 65 -12.41 -43.58 19.75
CA SER A 65 -10.99 -43.58 20.16
C SER A 65 -10.19 -42.46 19.47
N ALA A 66 -9.62 -41.54 20.26
CA ALA A 66 -8.93 -40.33 19.78
C ALA A 66 -7.43 -40.55 19.45
N SER A 67 -7.10 -41.68 18.82
CA SER A 67 -5.79 -42.33 18.97
C SER A 67 -4.76 -42.11 17.85
N VAL A 68 -5.03 -41.33 16.80
CA VAL A 68 -4.04 -40.99 15.76
C VAL A 68 -3.84 -39.48 15.68
N VAL A 69 -2.67 -39.00 16.12
CA VAL A 69 -2.24 -37.60 15.99
C VAL A 69 -1.16 -37.54 14.92
N VAL A 70 -1.48 -36.99 13.75
CA VAL A 70 -0.50 -36.71 12.69
C VAL A 70 -0.04 -35.25 12.83
N THR A 71 1.26 -35.05 13.07
CA THR A 71 1.90 -33.73 13.10
C THR A 71 2.89 -33.59 11.94
N GLY A 72 2.91 -32.43 11.30
CA GLY A 72 3.93 -32.09 10.31
C GLY A 72 3.49 -31.05 9.28
N PRO A 73 4.37 -30.71 8.32
CA PRO A 73 5.76 -31.16 8.22
C PRO A 73 6.77 -30.10 8.69
N SER A 74 7.95 -30.55 9.14
CA SER A 74 9.15 -29.75 8.95
C SER A 74 9.55 -29.82 7.48
N THR A 75 9.82 -28.67 6.87
CA THR A 75 10.33 -28.58 5.48
C THR A 75 11.75 -28.06 5.50
N THR A 76 12.57 -28.57 4.57
CA THR A 76 13.91 -28.03 4.30
C THR A 76 13.94 -27.55 2.85
N ILE A 77 14.39 -26.32 2.64
CA ILE A 77 14.31 -25.66 1.33
C ILE A 77 15.40 -26.18 0.38
N ASP A 78 16.55 -26.60 0.91
CA ASP A 78 17.70 -27.13 0.15
C ASP A 78 17.54 -28.61 -0.28
N GLY A 79 16.34 -29.01 -0.71
CA GLY A 79 16.15 -30.23 -1.49
C GLY A 79 15.09 -31.22 -0.99
N ALA A 80 13.94 -31.16 -1.65
CA ALA A 80 13.18 -32.36 -2.02
C ALA A 80 12.76 -33.31 -0.87
N SER A 81 12.48 -32.80 0.34
CA SER A 81 12.15 -33.63 1.50
C SER A 81 11.17 -32.95 2.47
N PHE A 82 10.22 -33.72 3.03
CA PHE A 82 9.36 -33.31 4.15
C PHE A 82 9.23 -34.44 5.18
N GLN A 83 9.09 -34.13 6.47
CA GLN A 83 8.91 -35.13 7.53
C GLN A 83 7.45 -35.21 7.99
N VAL A 84 6.97 -36.41 8.32
CA VAL A 84 5.67 -36.63 8.96
C VAL A 84 5.87 -37.42 10.25
N ASP A 85 5.38 -36.86 11.34
CA ASP A 85 5.33 -37.47 12.65
C ASP A 85 3.93 -38.07 12.86
N ILE A 86 3.86 -39.38 13.10
CA ILE A 86 2.60 -40.09 13.35
C ILE A 86 2.66 -40.62 14.79
N ALA A 87 1.95 -39.94 15.70
CA ALA A 87 1.86 -40.32 17.10
C ALA A 87 0.59 -41.13 17.35
N LEU A 88 0.75 -42.40 17.70
CA LEU A 88 -0.34 -43.27 18.13
C LEU A 88 -0.50 -43.19 19.66
N SER A 89 -1.67 -42.74 20.13
CA SER A 89 -1.97 -42.64 21.55
C SER A 89 -2.85 -43.79 22.04
N GLY A 90 -2.62 -44.24 23.29
CA GLY A 90 -3.44 -45.29 23.91
C GLY A 90 -3.24 -46.72 23.40
N ILE A 91 -2.35 -46.93 22.41
CA ILE A 91 -2.00 -48.28 21.91
C ILE A 91 -0.61 -48.67 22.42
N THR A 92 -0.56 -49.66 23.31
CA THR A 92 0.68 -50.25 23.85
C THR A 92 0.76 -51.75 23.55
N ASP A 93 1.96 -52.21 23.21
CA ASP A 93 2.42 -53.60 23.20
C ASP A 93 1.74 -54.62 22.26
N LYS A 94 0.85 -54.20 21.35
CA LYS A 94 0.11 -55.11 20.45
C LYS A 94 -0.19 -54.58 19.02
N VAL A 95 0.82 -54.06 18.33
CA VAL A 95 0.73 -53.84 16.87
C VAL A 95 1.98 -54.40 16.20
N THR A 96 1.79 -55.23 15.18
CA THR A 96 2.89 -55.97 14.52
C THR A 96 3.23 -55.43 13.13
N ALA A 97 2.26 -54.81 12.44
CA ALA A 97 2.45 -54.13 11.17
C ALA A 97 1.38 -53.03 10.98
N GLU A 98 1.78 -51.91 10.37
CA GLU A 98 0.95 -50.71 10.20
C GLU A 98 1.06 -50.20 8.76
N LYS A 99 -0.05 -49.72 8.17
CA LYS A 99 -0.04 -49.07 6.86
C LYS A 99 -0.34 -47.58 7.00
N PHE A 100 0.36 -46.77 6.21
CA PHE A 100 0.11 -45.34 6.06
C PHE A 100 -0.14 -45.01 4.59
N PHE A 101 -1.18 -44.23 4.31
CA PHE A 101 -1.46 -43.70 2.97
C PHE A 101 -1.22 -42.19 2.94
N ILE A 102 -0.49 -41.73 1.93
CA ILE A 102 -0.25 -40.32 1.67
C ILE A 102 -0.79 -39.98 0.29
N GLU A 103 -1.65 -38.96 0.21
CA GLU A 103 -2.22 -38.44 -1.04
C GLU A 103 -1.68 -37.03 -1.30
N TYR A 104 -1.30 -36.73 -2.55
CA TYR A 104 -0.57 -35.51 -2.92
C TYR A 104 -0.87 -35.05 -4.35
N ASN A 105 -0.64 -33.76 -4.62
CA ASN A 105 -0.93 -33.13 -5.90
C ASN A 105 0.21 -33.30 -6.92
N THR A 106 0.04 -34.19 -7.89
CA THR A 106 1.04 -34.53 -8.92
C THR A 106 1.35 -33.41 -9.91
N ALA A 107 0.57 -32.32 -9.94
CA ALA A 107 0.94 -31.12 -10.69
C ALA A 107 2.01 -30.27 -9.99
N ARG A 108 2.37 -30.62 -8.73
CA ARG A 108 3.29 -29.86 -7.87
C ARG A 108 4.44 -30.70 -7.33
N LEU A 109 4.22 -32.01 -7.14
CA LEU A 109 5.12 -32.90 -6.41
C LEU A 109 5.11 -34.33 -6.98
N ASP A 110 6.30 -34.89 -7.23
CA ASP A 110 6.54 -36.31 -7.49
C ASP A 110 7.11 -36.98 -6.23
N PHE A 111 6.59 -38.15 -5.84
CA PHE A 111 7.17 -38.94 -4.75
C PHE A 111 8.46 -39.68 -5.19
N VAL A 112 9.41 -39.86 -4.26
CA VAL A 112 10.67 -40.61 -4.48
C VAL A 112 10.73 -41.83 -3.56
N ASP A 113 10.97 -41.66 -2.27
CA ASP A 113 11.03 -42.73 -1.27
C ASP A 113 10.67 -42.23 0.14
N ALA A 114 10.47 -43.16 1.08
CA ALA A 114 10.22 -42.89 2.48
C ALA A 114 11.25 -43.62 3.36
N GLN A 115 11.66 -42.98 4.46
CA GLN A 115 12.68 -43.49 5.36
C GLN A 115 12.25 -43.36 6.82
N ALA A 116 12.43 -44.42 7.61
CA ALA A 116 12.22 -44.38 9.05
C ALA A 116 13.34 -43.56 9.73
N VAL A 117 12.97 -42.63 10.60
CA VAL A 117 13.93 -41.73 11.27
C VAL A 117 14.47 -42.34 12.57
N ASP A 118 13.75 -43.29 13.16
CA ASP A 118 14.15 -44.04 14.33
C ASP A 118 14.41 -45.52 14.01
N ALA A 119 15.46 -46.10 14.61
CA ALA A 119 15.79 -47.52 14.46
C ALA A 119 14.81 -48.48 15.16
N SER A 120 13.78 -47.96 15.85
CA SER A 120 12.64 -48.72 16.38
C SER A 120 11.59 -49.01 15.32
N THR A 121 11.60 -48.31 14.19
CA THR A 121 10.67 -48.46 13.07
C THR A 121 11.39 -49.03 11.85
N SER A 122 10.82 -50.06 11.22
CA SER A 122 11.32 -50.62 9.96
C SER A 122 10.25 -50.55 8.88
N ILE A 123 10.58 -49.99 7.71
CA ILE A 123 9.71 -50.02 6.52
C ILE A 123 9.85 -51.40 5.88
N VAL A 124 8.76 -52.17 5.83
CA VAL A 124 8.71 -53.53 5.25
C VAL A 124 8.01 -53.57 3.90
N GLY A 125 7.43 -52.45 3.45
CA GLY A 125 6.87 -52.30 2.11
C GLY A 125 6.62 -50.84 1.77
N GLN A 126 6.77 -50.49 0.49
CA GLN A 126 6.48 -49.17 -0.06
C GLN A 126 5.88 -49.35 -1.45
N TYR A 127 4.71 -48.78 -1.68
CA TYR A 127 3.95 -48.93 -2.93
C TYR A 127 3.43 -47.56 -3.36
N SER A 128 3.78 -47.12 -4.57
CA SER A 128 3.45 -45.77 -5.05
C SER A 128 2.68 -45.81 -6.35
N GLU A 129 1.65 -44.97 -6.42
CA GLU A 129 0.80 -44.75 -7.58
C GLU A 129 0.67 -43.23 -7.83
N LEU A 130 0.02 -42.83 -8.93
CA LEU A 130 0.01 -41.43 -9.33
C LEU A 130 -0.82 -40.56 -8.35
N GLY A 131 -0.14 -39.80 -7.50
CA GLY A 131 -0.77 -38.94 -6.48
C GLY A 131 -1.09 -39.63 -5.16
N LYS A 132 -0.66 -40.89 -4.98
CA LYS A 132 -0.83 -41.62 -3.72
C LYS A 132 0.36 -42.55 -3.44
N THR A 133 0.64 -42.80 -2.17
CA THR A 133 1.69 -43.74 -1.75
C THR A 133 1.29 -44.43 -0.45
N THR A 134 1.58 -45.73 -0.38
CA THR A 134 1.31 -46.60 0.76
C THR A 134 2.64 -47.07 1.35
N ILE A 135 2.92 -46.70 2.60
CA ILE A 135 4.05 -47.23 3.37
C ILE A 135 3.52 -48.32 4.31
N VAL A 136 4.27 -49.40 4.48
CA VAL A 136 4.01 -50.46 5.45
C VAL A 136 5.19 -50.54 6.41
N THR A 137 4.95 -50.37 7.70
CA THR A 137 5.99 -50.40 8.74
C THR A 137 5.77 -51.54 9.73
N THR A 138 6.82 -51.86 10.49
CA THR A 138 6.78 -52.70 11.69
C THR A 138 7.56 -51.99 12.80
N ASN A 139 7.08 -52.11 14.05
CA ASN A 139 7.79 -51.59 15.22
C ASN A 139 8.57 -52.73 15.88
N LEU A 140 9.87 -52.55 16.07
CA LEU A 140 10.79 -53.61 16.52
C LEU A 140 11.20 -53.49 18.00
N SER A 141 10.88 -52.38 18.69
CA SER A 141 11.34 -52.20 20.08
C SER A 141 10.51 -51.29 20.99
N GLY A 142 9.28 -50.91 20.62
CA GLY A 142 8.27 -50.36 21.54
C GLY A 142 8.71 -49.14 22.35
N LYS A 143 9.40 -48.17 21.72
CA LYS A 143 9.97 -47.00 22.42
C LYS A 143 8.91 -45.95 22.76
N ILE A 144 8.13 -46.23 23.80
CA ILE A 144 7.05 -45.37 24.31
C ILE A 144 7.61 -44.02 24.81
N ILE A 145 7.03 -42.91 24.35
CA ILE A 145 7.27 -41.56 24.87
C ILE A 145 5.92 -41.01 25.36
N ASN A 146 5.84 -40.54 26.61
CA ASN A 146 4.61 -39.96 27.20
C ASN A 146 3.33 -40.81 27.02
N LYS A 147 3.43 -42.15 27.08
CA LYS A 147 2.34 -43.12 26.81
C LYS A 147 1.82 -43.13 25.36
N GLN A 148 2.62 -42.68 24.41
CA GLN A 148 2.36 -42.73 22.98
C GLN A 148 3.47 -43.54 22.28
N THR A 149 3.08 -44.22 21.20
CA THR A 149 4.01 -44.83 20.24
C THR A 149 4.18 -43.85 19.09
N LEU A 150 5.34 -43.19 19.03
CA LEU A 150 5.68 -42.25 17.95
C LEU A 150 6.38 -43.02 16.83
N ILE A 151 5.88 -42.86 15.60
CA ILE A 151 6.50 -43.36 14.36
C ILE A 151 6.83 -42.14 13.50
N ARG A 152 8.13 -41.93 13.22
CA ARG A 152 8.59 -40.78 12.42
C ARG A 152 9.13 -41.24 11.07
N LEU A 153 8.53 -40.71 10.00
CA LEU A 153 8.87 -41.04 8.62
C LEU A 153 9.27 -39.77 7.86
N THR A 154 10.44 -39.80 7.23
CA THR A 154 10.84 -38.77 6.23
C THR A 154 10.35 -39.20 4.86
N PHE A 155 9.80 -38.27 4.09
CA PHE A 155 9.32 -38.47 2.73
C PHE A 155 10.12 -37.60 1.77
N HIS A 156 10.80 -38.24 0.82
CA HIS A 156 11.59 -37.57 -0.21
C HIS A 156 10.74 -37.45 -1.48
N THR A 157 10.75 -36.26 -2.07
CA THR A 157 9.80 -35.84 -3.11
C THR A 157 10.41 -34.75 -3.99
N LYS A 158 10.30 -34.85 -5.32
CA LYS A 158 10.72 -33.77 -6.22
C LYS A 158 9.59 -32.75 -6.29
N ALA A 159 9.86 -31.52 -5.84
CA ALA A 159 8.87 -30.44 -5.81
C ALA A 159 9.33 -29.28 -6.70
N ASN A 160 8.39 -28.75 -7.50
CA ASN A 160 8.63 -27.56 -8.35
C ASN A 160 8.27 -26.24 -7.64
N GLY A 161 8.11 -26.27 -6.32
CA GLY A 161 7.67 -25.15 -5.48
C GLY A 161 7.37 -25.62 -4.05
N SER A 162 6.66 -24.79 -3.28
CA SER A 162 6.31 -25.09 -1.88
C SER A 162 5.48 -26.37 -1.73
N VAL A 163 5.84 -27.22 -0.76
CA VAL A 163 5.09 -28.44 -0.44
C VAL A 163 3.73 -28.06 0.18
N GLN A 164 2.64 -28.43 -0.48
CA GLN A 164 1.25 -28.13 -0.11
C GLN A 164 0.33 -29.30 -0.51
N ASP A 165 -0.94 -29.25 -0.12
CA ASP A 165 -2.00 -30.19 -0.51
C ASP A 165 -1.80 -31.68 -0.10
N ILE A 166 -0.90 -31.96 0.85
CA ILE A 166 -0.63 -33.32 1.34
C ILE A 166 -1.71 -33.76 2.34
N LYS A 167 -2.26 -34.96 2.16
CA LYS A 167 -3.07 -35.67 3.15
C LYS A 167 -2.34 -36.92 3.63
N VAL A 168 -2.52 -37.29 4.89
CA VAL A 168 -1.97 -38.52 5.49
C VAL A 168 -3.08 -39.24 6.25
N SER A 169 -3.16 -40.57 6.10
CA SER A 169 -4.10 -41.44 6.83
C SER A 169 -3.46 -42.80 7.14
N ALA A 170 -4.07 -43.61 8.00
CA ALA A 170 -3.51 -44.87 8.46
C ALA A 170 -4.55 -46.02 8.43
N GLU A 171 -4.09 -47.24 8.15
CA GLU A 171 -4.81 -48.49 8.33
C GLU A 171 -4.00 -49.38 9.28
N LEU A 172 -4.53 -49.58 10.48
CA LEU A 172 -4.06 -50.56 11.46
C LEU A 172 -4.85 -51.86 11.24
N GLY A 173 -4.22 -53.01 11.49
CA GLY A 173 -4.61 -54.32 10.91
C GLY A 173 -5.93 -54.98 11.39
N LEU A 174 -6.08 -56.27 11.03
CA LEU A 174 -7.35 -57.02 11.02
C LEU A 174 -7.58 -57.95 12.22
N ALA A 175 -8.86 -58.28 12.48
CA ALA A 175 -9.32 -59.20 13.52
C ALA A 175 -9.52 -60.66 13.02
N ASP A 176 -9.65 -61.60 13.97
CA ASP A 176 -9.53 -63.06 13.79
C ASP A 176 -10.52 -63.73 12.80
N THR A 177 -11.59 -63.05 12.39
CA THR A 177 -12.62 -63.62 11.49
C THR A 177 -12.31 -63.44 10.00
N GLY A 178 -11.23 -62.72 9.64
CA GLY A 178 -10.85 -62.45 8.26
C GLY A 178 -11.74 -61.43 7.53
N ALA A 179 -12.67 -60.79 8.23
CA ALA A 179 -13.49 -59.71 7.67
C ALA A 179 -12.73 -58.37 7.69
N ILE A 180 -12.69 -57.69 6.54
CA ILE A 180 -12.21 -56.30 6.46
C ILE A 180 -13.35 -55.38 6.93
N GLN A 181 -13.08 -54.52 7.90
CA GLN A 181 -13.98 -53.41 8.29
C GLN A 181 -13.29 -52.06 8.13
N ALA A 182 -14.10 -50.99 8.16
CA ALA A 182 -13.79 -49.74 7.47
C ALA A 182 -12.56 -48.99 8.02
N ALA A 183 -11.74 -48.49 7.10
CA ALA A 183 -10.67 -47.56 7.41
C ALA A 183 -11.23 -46.20 7.87
N ASN A 184 -10.78 -45.72 9.04
CA ASN A 184 -11.11 -44.37 9.51
C ASN A 184 -10.22 -43.35 8.78
N GLN A 185 -10.82 -42.52 7.92
CA GLN A 185 -10.10 -41.45 7.23
C GLN A 185 -9.84 -40.26 8.17
N GLY A 186 -8.61 -40.19 8.71
CA GLY A 186 -8.05 -38.95 9.22
C GLY A 186 -7.86 -37.95 8.06
N LEU A 187 -8.82 -37.05 7.87
CA LEU A 187 -8.77 -36.07 6.78
C LEU A 187 -7.92 -34.85 7.19
N LEU A 188 -6.60 -34.97 7.07
CA LEU A 188 -5.69 -33.84 7.24
C LEU A 188 -5.86 -32.86 6.06
N SER A 189 -6.78 -31.92 6.19
CA SER A 189 -6.92 -30.79 5.29
C SER A 189 -6.07 -29.64 5.83
N LEU A 190 -4.91 -29.40 5.20
CA LEU A 190 -4.11 -28.19 5.40
C LEU A 190 -4.88 -26.96 4.87
N LYS A 191 -5.83 -26.47 5.68
CA LYS A 191 -6.45 -25.15 5.47
C LYS A 191 -5.48 -24.09 5.97
N THR A 192 -4.76 -23.46 5.04
CA THR A 192 -3.93 -22.27 5.30
C THR A 192 -4.80 -21.04 5.55
N ASN A 193 -5.56 -21.07 6.66
CA ASN A 193 -6.34 -19.96 7.22
C ASN A 193 -5.71 -19.46 8.54
N LEU A 194 -4.48 -19.89 8.87
CA LEU A 194 -3.80 -19.47 10.09
C LEU A 194 -3.56 -17.96 10.04
N VAL A 195 -3.97 -17.25 11.08
CA VAL A 195 -3.61 -15.84 11.25
C VAL A 195 -2.11 -15.80 11.57
N SER A 196 -1.34 -14.93 10.91
CA SER A 196 0.09 -14.82 11.22
C SER A 196 0.27 -14.31 12.65
N GLY A 197 0.87 -15.13 13.50
CA GLY A 197 1.00 -14.92 14.95
C GLY A 197 0.04 -15.74 15.81
N ASP A 198 -0.91 -16.47 15.23
CA ASP A 198 -1.73 -17.46 15.93
C ASP A 198 -0.88 -18.71 16.14
N LEU A 199 -0.56 -18.99 17.40
CA LEU A 199 0.30 -20.10 17.85
C LEU A 199 -0.50 -21.12 18.67
N ASN A 200 -1.65 -20.72 19.22
CA ASN A 200 -2.54 -21.61 19.97
C ASN A 200 -3.56 -22.35 19.06
N GLY A 201 -3.80 -21.86 17.86
CA GLY A 201 -4.63 -22.46 16.82
C GLY A 201 -6.12 -22.11 16.89
N ASN A 202 -6.52 -21.09 17.66
CA ASN A 202 -7.94 -20.73 17.83
C ASN A 202 -8.52 -19.82 16.73
N GLY A 203 -7.69 -19.31 15.81
CA GLY A 203 -8.12 -18.42 14.73
C GLY A 203 -8.23 -16.94 15.12
N THR A 204 -7.79 -16.57 16.32
CA THR A 204 -7.65 -15.19 16.80
C THR A 204 -6.24 -14.97 17.35
N LEU A 205 -5.92 -13.73 17.73
CA LEU A 205 -4.62 -13.38 18.33
C LEU A 205 -4.86 -12.90 19.75
N ASP A 206 -4.39 -13.63 20.75
CA ASP A 206 -4.65 -13.33 22.15
C ASP A 206 -3.42 -13.51 23.06
N ILE A 207 -3.58 -13.24 24.36
CA ILE A 207 -2.49 -13.30 25.34
C ILE A 207 -1.88 -14.71 25.48
N GLY A 208 -2.62 -15.76 25.09
CA GLY A 208 -2.15 -17.13 24.95
C GLY A 208 -1.09 -17.30 23.86
N ASP A 209 -1.22 -16.62 22.72
CA ASP A 209 -0.19 -16.66 21.68
C ASP A 209 1.11 -16.00 22.15
N LEU A 210 1.00 -14.85 22.82
CA LEU A 210 2.17 -14.19 23.40
C LEU A 210 2.79 -15.03 24.53
N ALA A 211 1.98 -15.77 25.29
CA ALA A 211 2.44 -16.73 26.28
C ALA A 211 3.10 -17.98 25.65
N ILE A 212 2.71 -18.38 24.43
CA ILE A 212 3.41 -19.42 23.65
C ILE A 212 4.70 -18.88 23.06
N LEU A 213 4.75 -17.64 22.56
CA LEU A 213 5.95 -17.08 21.92
C LEU A 213 7.05 -16.70 22.93
N SER A 214 6.69 -16.11 24.08
CA SER A 214 7.62 -15.55 25.05
C SER A 214 8.71 -16.52 25.56
N PRO A 215 8.41 -17.81 25.88
CA PRO A 215 9.42 -18.81 26.25
C PRO A 215 10.48 -19.12 25.17
N TYR A 216 10.21 -18.77 23.92
CA TYR A 216 11.09 -19.05 22.77
C TYR A 216 11.92 -17.84 22.33
N TYR A 217 11.96 -16.77 23.11
CA TYR A 217 12.83 -15.62 22.82
C TYR A 217 14.29 -16.06 22.57
N GLY A 218 14.84 -15.67 21.42
CA GLY A 218 16.20 -16.02 21.00
C GLY A 218 16.33 -17.41 20.37
N ILE A 219 15.25 -18.16 20.14
CA ILE A 219 15.31 -19.39 19.34
C ILE A 219 15.56 -19.05 17.87
N SER A 220 16.44 -19.81 17.22
CA SER A 220 16.67 -19.75 15.78
C SER A 220 16.02 -20.92 15.02
N SER A 221 15.85 -20.72 13.72
CA SER A 221 15.43 -21.68 12.68
C SER A 221 16.21 -23.00 12.62
N LYS A 222 17.26 -23.15 13.42
CA LYS A 222 18.12 -24.35 13.51
C LYS A 222 17.95 -25.12 14.83
N GLN A 223 17.04 -24.68 15.71
CA GLN A 223 16.86 -25.25 17.04
C GLN A 223 15.51 -25.96 17.19
N GLU A 224 15.51 -27.01 18.01
CA GLU A 224 14.30 -27.76 18.39
C GLU A 224 13.30 -26.82 19.09
N GLY A 225 12.08 -26.77 18.56
CA GLY A 225 11.04 -25.82 18.97
C GLY A 225 10.68 -24.75 17.93
N TRP A 226 11.54 -24.46 16.94
CA TRP A 226 11.27 -23.42 15.92
C TRP A 226 9.90 -23.54 15.25
N ALA A 227 9.50 -24.76 14.88
CA ALA A 227 8.23 -25.03 14.20
C ALA A 227 6.98 -24.63 15.00
N LEU A 228 7.08 -24.46 16.32
CA LEU A 228 5.98 -24.03 17.19
C LEU A 228 5.77 -22.50 17.17
N VAL A 229 6.77 -21.74 16.71
CA VAL A 229 6.79 -20.27 16.78
C VAL A 229 7.09 -19.58 15.45
N ALA A 230 7.47 -20.32 14.41
CA ALA A 230 7.80 -19.79 13.08
C ALA A 230 6.67 -18.96 12.43
N ASN A 231 5.39 -19.20 12.78
CA ASN A 231 4.25 -18.37 12.33
C ASN A 231 4.28 -16.93 12.90
N ALA A 232 5.15 -16.68 13.90
CA ALA A 232 5.41 -15.39 14.51
C ALA A 232 6.81 -14.82 14.22
N ASP A 233 7.61 -15.42 13.33
CA ASP A 233 8.76 -14.72 12.73
C ASP A 233 8.23 -13.73 11.69
N PHE A 234 7.87 -12.53 12.14
CA PHE A 234 7.22 -11.53 11.29
C PHE A 234 8.23 -10.78 10.41
N ASN A 235 9.51 -10.84 10.76
CA ASN A 235 10.59 -10.14 10.06
C ASN A 235 11.40 -11.06 9.12
N GLN A 236 11.19 -12.38 9.23
CA GLN A 236 11.77 -13.45 8.40
C GLN A 236 13.30 -13.58 8.50
N ASN A 237 13.90 -13.21 9.64
CA ASN A 237 15.34 -13.41 9.85
C ASN A 237 15.72 -14.83 10.29
N GLY A 238 14.72 -15.69 10.60
CA GLY A 238 14.96 -17.05 11.06
C GLY A 238 15.37 -17.11 12.54
N THR A 239 14.97 -16.13 13.35
CA THR A 239 15.13 -16.04 14.80
C THR A 239 13.91 -15.34 15.40
N ILE A 240 13.42 -15.77 16.57
CA ILE A 240 12.40 -15.00 17.32
C ILE A 240 13.10 -13.96 18.18
N ASP A 241 12.97 -12.68 17.83
CA ASP A 241 13.59 -11.59 18.57
C ASP A 241 12.58 -10.58 19.18
N LEU A 242 13.09 -9.45 19.68
CA LEU A 242 12.30 -8.40 20.31
C LEU A 242 11.32 -7.72 19.33
N THR A 243 11.66 -7.73 18.03
CA THR A 243 10.80 -7.29 16.93
C THR A 243 9.55 -8.16 16.86
N ASP A 244 9.70 -9.47 17.04
CA ASP A 244 8.63 -10.45 16.87
C ASP A 244 7.69 -10.48 18.07
N LEU A 245 8.26 -10.54 19.28
CA LEU A 245 7.52 -10.35 20.53
C LEU A 245 6.81 -9.00 20.56
N GLY A 246 7.47 -7.93 20.10
CA GLY A 246 6.89 -6.60 19.99
C GLY A 246 5.79 -6.50 18.92
N THR A 247 5.82 -7.36 17.90
CA THR A 247 4.80 -7.39 16.84
C THR A 247 3.60 -8.23 17.24
N LEU A 248 3.80 -9.42 17.82
CA LEU A 248 2.71 -10.22 18.39
C LEU A 248 2.05 -9.46 19.55
N GLY A 249 2.84 -8.89 20.47
CA GLY A 249 2.31 -8.10 21.59
C GLY A 249 1.46 -6.90 21.13
N LYS A 250 1.82 -6.22 20.03
CA LYS A 250 0.95 -5.21 19.41
C LYS A 250 -0.34 -5.83 18.86
N LYS A 251 -0.26 -6.92 18.09
CA LYS A 251 -1.44 -7.59 17.52
C LYS A 251 -2.42 -8.03 18.61
N VAL A 252 -1.91 -8.61 19.70
CA VAL A 252 -2.68 -9.03 20.89
C VAL A 252 -3.31 -7.83 21.61
N LEU A 253 -2.56 -6.73 21.82
CA LEU A 253 -3.13 -5.50 22.39
C LEU A 253 -4.31 -4.96 21.57
N TYR A 254 -4.17 -4.94 20.23
CA TYR A 254 -5.27 -4.54 19.34
C TYR A 254 -6.43 -5.54 19.32
N ALA A 255 -6.23 -6.80 19.71
CA ALA A 255 -7.28 -7.79 19.82
C ALA A 255 -8.12 -7.67 21.12
N GLU A 256 -7.54 -7.17 22.21
CA GLU A 256 -8.28 -6.86 23.44
C GLU A 256 -9.03 -5.51 23.34
N THR A 257 -8.55 -4.56 22.53
CA THR A 257 -9.22 -3.26 22.32
C THR A 257 -10.28 -3.26 21.23
N ALA A 258 -11.40 -2.57 21.44
CA ALA A 258 -12.38 -2.31 20.39
C ALA A 258 -11.84 -1.30 19.35
N PHE A 259 -11.88 -1.68 18.06
CA PHE A 259 -11.42 -0.83 16.95
C PHE A 259 -12.15 0.52 16.88
N GLN A 260 -11.40 1.62 16.92
CA GLN A 260 -11.91 2.97 16.80
C GLN A 260 -11.91 3.41 15.33
N PHE A 261 -13.07 3.38 14.68
CA PHE A 261 -13.20 3.67 13.24
C PHE A 261 -12.96 5.15 12.86
N MET A 262 -13.37 6.09 13.72
CA MET A 262 -13.28 7.52 13.40
C MET A 262 -11.83 8.01 13.52
N ASP A 263 -11.36 8.70 12.48
CA ASP A 263 -9.98 9.20 12.33
C ASP A 263 -8.86 8.14 12.32
N ALA A 264 -9.20 6.84 12.32
CA ALA A 264 -8.26 5.72 12.25
C ALA A 264 -7.15 5.89 11.18
N THR A 265 -5.91 5.56 11.53
CA THR A 265 -4.80 5.54 10.58
C THR A 265 -4.80 4.27 9.72
N VAL A 266 -3.99 4.25 8.67
CA VAL A 266 -3.69 3.03 7.91
C VAL A 266 -3.22 1.91 8.84
N MET A 267 -2.38 2.22 9.82
CA MET A 267 -1.81 1.19 10.71
C MET A 267 -2.82 0.67 11.73
N ASP A 268 -3.73 1.50 12.26
CA ASP A 268 -4.82 1.04 13.13
C ASP A 268 -5.75 0.08 12.37
N ILE A 269 -6.04 0.39 11.11
CA ILE A 269 -6.86 -0.46 10.24
C ILE A 269 -6.14 -1.78 9.94
N GLN A 270 -4.86 -1.75 9.56
CA GLN A 270 -4.09 -2.97 9.34
C GLN A 270 -3.97 -3.82 10.60
N ASN A 271 -3.78 -3.21 11.77
CA ASN A 271 -3.73 -3.93 13.05
C ASN A 271 -5.07 -4.58 13.38
N ALA A 272 -6.20 -3.88 13.21
CA ALA A 272 -7.54 -4.43 13.42
C ALA A 272 -7.86 -5.58 12.43
N MET A 273 -7.45 -5.44 11.16
CA MET A 273 -7.57 -6.52 10.16
C MET A 273 -6.71 -7.74 10.50
N ASN A 274 -5.48 -7.52 10.94
CA ASN A 274 -4.57 -8.59 11.34
C ASN A 274 -5.00 -9.29 12.66
N ALA A 275 -5.78 -8.61 13.50
CA ALA A 275 -6.37 -9.15 14.72
C ALA A 275 -7.80 -9.73 14.51
N GLY A 276 -8.28 -9.80 13.26
CA GLY A 276 -9.61 -10.35 12.93
C GLY A 276 -10.80 -9.51 13.44
N LYS A 277 -10.58 -8.25 13.82
CA LYS A 277 -11.61 -7.33 14.36
C LYS A 277 -12.29 -6.46 13.30
N LEU A 278 -11.82 -6.54 12.06
CA LEU A 278 -12.27 -5.73 10.95
C LEU A 278 -11.96 -6.44 9.63
N THR A 279 -12.94 -6.58 8.75
CA THR A 279 -12.74 -6.95 7.34
C THR A 279 -12.69 -5.73 6.42
N THR A 280 -12.13 -5.90 5.24
CA THR A 280 -12.15 -4.90 4.16
C THR A 280 -13.58 -4.60 3.74
N VAL A 281 -14.44 -5.62 3.66
CA VAL A 281 -15.87 -5.46 3.37
C VAL A 281 -16.55 -4.58 4.42
N GLU A 282 -16.36 -4.82 5.72
CA GLU A 282 -16.93 -3.99 6.78
C GLU A 282 -16.41 -2.54 6.73
N LEU A 283 -15.11 -2.35 6.49
CA LEU A 283 -14.49 -1.02 6.40
C LEU A 283 -15.06 -0.21 5.23
N VAL A 284 -15.13 -0.81 4.03
CA VAL A 284 -15.73 -0.17 2.85
C VAL A 284 -17.21 0.12 3.09
N THR A 285 -17.94 -0.82 3.69
CA THR A 285 -19.36 -0.67 4.03
C THR A 285 -19.59 0.53 4.96
N LYS A 286 -18.79 0.68 6.02
CA LYS A 286 -18.85 1.84 6.93
C LYS A 286 -18.57 3.17 6.22
N TYR A 287 -17.60 3.23 5.30
CA TYR A 287 -17.34 4.44 4.53
C TYR A 287 -18.46 4.77 3.53
N LEU A 288 -19.03 3.77 2.85
CA LEU A 288 -20.20 3.95 1.98
C LEU A 288 -21.41 4.46 2.78
N ALA A 289 -21.62 3.96 4.00
CA ALA A 289 -22.64 4.47 4.91
C ALA A 289 -22.46 5.96 5.22
N ARG A 290 -21.24 6.39 5.57
CA ARG A 290 -20.93 7.81 5.82
C ARG A 290 -21.11 8.70 4.58
N ILE A 291 -20.68 8.24 3.40
CA ILE A 291 -20.86 8.98 2.13
C ILE A 291 -22.36 9.21 1.86
N LYS A 292 -23.20 8.17 1.99
CA LYS A 292 -24.64 8.30 1.79
C LYS A 292 -25.27 9.27 2.81
N SER A 293 -24.99 9.10 4.09
CA SER A 293 -25.61 9.88 5.17
C SER A 293 -25.17 11.36 5.21
N TYR A 294 -23.97 11.69 4.75
CA TYR A 294 -23.39 13.02 4.93
C TYR A 294 -22.95 13.73 3.63
N ASP A 295 -22.49 13.00 2.61
CA ASP A 295 -22.11 13.63 1.33
C ASP A 295 -23.33 13.91 0.45
N GLN A 296 -24.20 12.90 0.35
CA GLN A 296 -25.41 12.90 -0.47
C GLN A 296 -26.65 13.38 0.29
N GLN A 297 -26.68 13.17 1.61
CA GLN A 297 -27.79 13.51 2.52
C GLN A 297 -27.31 14.39 3.68
N GLY A 298 -28.21 14.74 4.61
CA GLY A 298 -27.90 15.49 5.83
C GLY A 298 -27.26 16.86 5.54
N PRO A 299 -26.01 17.13 5.97
CA PRO A 299 -25.29 18.36 5.64
C PRO A 299 -25.01 18.51 4.14
N ALA A 300 -25.10 17.44 3.34
CA ALA A 300 -24.87 17.40 1.90
C ALA A 300 -23.54 18.08 1.52
N ILE A 301 -22.43 17.44 1.88
CA ILE A 301 -21.06 17.95 1.68
C ILE A 301 -20.70 18.05 0.18
N LYS A 302 -21.24 17.19 -0.69
CA LYS A 302 -20.97 17.15 -2.14
C LYS A 302 -19.49 17.07 -2.51
N SER A 303 -18.74 16.24 -1.79
CA SER A 303 -17.33 15.95 -2.02
C SER A 303 -17.07 14.81 -3.00
N ILE A 304 -18.08 13.97 -3.30
CA ILE A 304 -17.98 12.81 -4.20
C ILE A 304 -18.79 13.05 -5.49
N ILE A 305 -18.20 12.75 -6.65
CA ILE A 305 -18.86 12.74 -7.97
C ILE A 305 -19.32 11.32 -8.36
N THR A 306 -18.53 10.30 -8.03
CA THR A 306 -18.83 8.90 -8.38
C THR A 306 -18.28 7.96 -7.32
N ILE A 307 -19.06 6.95 -6.94
CA ILE A 307 -18.63 5.84 -6.08
C ILE A 307 -18.26 4.67 -7.00
N ASN A 308 -17.23 3.90 -6.66
CA ASN A 308 -16.87 2.69 -7.40
C ASN A 308 -17.97 1.63 -7.23
N PRO A 309 -18.68 1.22 -8.31
CA PRO A 309 -19.74 0.22 -8.22
C PRO A 309 -19.24 -1.17 -7.78
N ASN A 310 -17.94 -1.44 -7.93
CA ASN A 310 -17.32 -2.71 -7.59
C ASN A 310 -16.69 -2.73 -6.19
N ALA A 311 -16.74 -1.63 -5.41
CA ALA A 311 -15.95 -1.47 -4.18
C ALA A 311 -16.11 -2.61 -3.16
N LEU A 312 -17.33 -3.15 -3.00
CA LEU A 312 -17.61 -4.28 -2.10
C LEU A 312 -17.11 -5.64 -2.66
N ALA A 313 -17.07 -5.81 -3.98
CA ALA A 313 -16.52 -7.00 -4.62
C ALA A 313 -14.98 -6.97 -4.61
N GLU A 314 -14.37 -5.80 -4.83
CA GLU A 314 -12.93 -5.56 -4.63
C GLU A 314 -12.53 -5.83 -3.17
N ALA A 315 -13.34 -5.38 -2.20
CA ALA A 315 -13.15 -5.65 -0.79
C ALA A 315 -13.19 -7.15 -0.45
N ALA A 316 -14.22 -7.87 -0.89
CA ALA A 316 -14.34 -9.31 -0.64
C ALA A 316 -13.18 -10.11 -1.26
N ALA A 317 -12.71 -9.71 -2.46
CA ALA A 317 -11.55 -10.31 -3.08
C ALA A 317 -10.25 -10.06 -2.29
N LEU A 318 -10.08 -8.85 -1.72
CA LEU A 318 -8.93 -8.50 -0.89
C LEU A 318 -8.96 -9.18 0.49
N ASP A 319 -10.13 -9.43 1.07
CA ASP A 319 -10.25 -10.21 2.30
C ASP A 319 -9.87 -11.70 2.08
N GLU A 320 -10.35 -12.31 0.99
CA GLU A 320 -9.93 -13.67 0.64
C GLU A 320 -8.45 -13.73 0.25
N GLU A 321 -7.90 -12.69 -0.39
CA GLU A 321 -6.46 -12.60 -0.65
C GLU A 321 -5.64 -12.49 0.64
N ARG A 322 -6.06 -11.63 1.60
CA ARG A 322 -5.41 -11.51 2.92
C ARG A 322 -5.37 -12.87 3.63
N LYS A 323 -6.48 -13.60 3.57
CA LYS A 323 -6.65 -14.93 4.19
C LYS A 323 -5.84 -16.04 3.50
N THR A 324 -5.69 -16.01 2.17
CA THR A 324 -5.06 -17.10 1.40
C THR A 324 -3.60 -16.85 1.00
N LYS A 325 -3.14 -15.60 1.02
CA LYS A 325 -1.78 -15.20 0.58
C LYS A 325 -1.10 -14.19 1.52
N GLY A 326 -1.80 -13.65 2.51
CA GLY A 326 -1.36 -12.50 3.29
C GLY A 326 -1.68 -11.17 2.62
N ALA A 327 -1.42 -10.08 3.33
CA ALA A 327 -1.59 -8.72 2.81
C ALA A 327 -0.43 -8.31 1.89
N ARG A 328 -0.71 -7.64 0.78
CA ARG A 328 0.32 -7.11 -0.16
C ARG A 328 1.22 -6.01 0.45
N GLY A 329 0.81 -5.43 1.58
CA GLY A 329 1.50 -4.34 2.26
C GLY A 329 0.53 -3.47 3.07
N PRO A 330 0.98 -2.31 3.59
CA PRO A 330 0.17 -1.44 4.44
C PRO A 330 -1.12 -0.92 3.80
N LEU A 331 -1.21 -0.90 2.46
CA LEU A 331 -2.39 -0.42 1.74
C LEU A 331 -3.42 -1.51 1.39
N HIS A 332 -3.18 -2.77 1.77
CA HIS A 332 -4.08 -3.88 1.44
C HIS A 332 -5.46 -3.70 2.10
N GLY A 333 -6.50 -3.49 1.28
CA GLY A 333 -7.86 -3.20 1.74
C GLY A 333 -8.09 -1.76 2.19
N ILE A 334 -7.13 -0.84 2.01
CA ILE A 334 -7.29 0.57 2.41
C ILE A 334 -8.13 1.34 1.38
N PRO A 335 -9.27 1.97 1.77
CA PRO A 335 -10.10 2.74 0.85
C PRO A 335 -9.54 4.15 0.59
N VAL A 336 -9.39 4.48 -0.70
CA VAL A 336 -8.77 5.73 -1.19
C VAL A 336 -9.78 6.59 -1.95
N ILE A 337 -9.76 7.90 -1.69
CA ILE A 337 -10.56 8.92 -2.40
C ILE A 337 -9.68 9.65 -3.43
N VAL A 338 -9.93 9.43 -4.71
CA VAL A 338 -9.10 10.00 -5.80
C VAL A 338 -9.84 11.15 -6.48
N LYS A 339 -9.19 12.31 -6.66
CA LYS A 339 -9.78 13.44 -7.39
C LYS A 339 -10.24 13.05 -8.80
N ASP A 340 -11.38 13.56 -9.25
CA ASP A 340 -12.01 13.20 -10.53
C ASP A 340 -11.28 13.72 -11.80
N ASN A 341 -10.01 14.13 -11.67
CA ASN A 341 -9.13 14.39 -12.81
C ASN A 341 -8.06 13.29 -13.01
N TYR A 342 -8.06 12.21 -12.21
CA TYR A 342 -7.25 11.01 -12.46
C TYR A 342 -8.07 9.93 -13.19
N ASN A 343 -7.48 9.31 -14.21
CA ASN A 343 -8.04 8.18 -14.95
C ASN A 343 -8.27 6.96 -14.04
N THR A 344 -9.39 6.29 -14.26
CA THR A 344 -9.80 5.08 -13.52
C THR A 344 -10.51 4.10 -14.44
N ILE A 345 -10.13 2.82 -14.41
CA ILE A 345 -10.96 1.75 -14.95
C ILE A 345 -12.17 1.57 -14.03
N GLY A 346 -13.38 1.56 -14.59
CA GLY A 346 -14.65 1.32 -13.87
C GLY A 346 -15.38 2.56 -13.35
N MET A 347 -14.78 3.75 -13.45
CA MET A 347 -15.43 5.03 -13.12
C MET A 347 -15.03 6.11 -14.14
N PRO A 348 -15.95 7.03 -14.53
CA PRO A 348 -15.61 8.17 -15.37
C PRO A 348 -14.51 9.06 -14.78
N THR A 349 -13.88 9.86 -15.62
CA THR A 349 -12.89 10.88 -15.23
C THR A 349 -13.28 12.20 -15.88
N THR A 350 -14.01 13.03 -15.15
CA THR A 350 -14.79 14.13 -15.73
C THR A 350 -14.15 15.51 -15.53
N ALA A 351 -13.14 15.61 -14.65
CA ALA A 351 -12.62 16.86 -14.11
C ALA A 351 -13.71 17.80 -13.54
N GLY A 352 -14.84 17.24 -13.08
CA GLY A 352 -16.03 17.97 -12.61
C GLY A 352 -16.97 18.46 -13.72
N CYS A 353 -16.68 18.20 -14.99
CA CYS A 353 -17.42 18.76 -16.11
C CYS A 353 -18.61 17.89 -16.54
N ILE A 354 -19.80 18.47 -16.72
CA ILE A 354 -20.93 17.80 -17.40
C ILE A 354 -20.49 17.32 -18.79
N CYS A 355 -19.66 18.10 -19.48
CA CYS A 355 -19.10 17.75 -20.79
C CYS A 355 -18.35 16.40 -20.78
N LEU A 356 -17.62 16.06 -19.72
CA LEU A 356 -16.86 14.82 -19.60
C LEU A 356 -17.52 13.77 -18.69
N LYS A 357 -18.82 13.93 -18.34
CA LYS A 357 -19.55 12.98 -17.46
C LYS A 357 -19.51 11.52 -17.91
N ASN A 358 -19.40 11.29 -19.21
CA ASN A 358 -19.33 9.96 -19.84
C ASN A 358 -17.90 9.57 -20.27
N ASN A 359 -16.86 10.29 -19.81
CA ASN A 359 -15.47 10.02 -20.17
C ASN A 359 -14.94 8.79 -19.42
N ASN A 360 -15.23 7.60 -19.97
CA ASN A 360 -14.79 6.32 -19.45
C ASN A 360 -13.40 5.96 -19.98
N THR A 361 -12.42 5.89 -19.08
CA THR A 361 -11.01 5.66 -19.40
C THR A 361 -10.68 4.17 -19.42
N SER A 362 -9.98 3.71 -20.46
CA SER A 362 -9.53 2.31 -20.60
C SER A 362 -8.29 1.95 -19.77
N THR A 363 -7.67 2.95 -19.14
CA THR A 363 -6.51 2.82 -18.25
C THR A 363 -6.81 3.45 -16.89
N ASP A 364 -6.12 2.96 -15.86
CA ASP A 364 -5.94 3.70 -14.61
C ASP A 364 -4.77 4.68 -14.79
N ALA A 365 -4.81 5.84 -14.11
CA ALA A 365 -3.65 6.72 -14.00
C ALA A 365 -2.47 6.00 -13.31
N PHE A 366 -1.23 6.40 -13.57
CA PHE A 366 -0.05 5.69 -13.03
C PHE A 366 -0.11 5.52 -11.50
N MET A 367 -0.42 6.60 -10.77
CA MET A 367 -0.59 6.57 -9.31
C MET A 367 -1.73 5.66 -8.85
N VAL A 368 -2.85 5.67 -9.59
CA VAL A 368 -4.04 4.85 -9.31
C VAL A 368 -3.73 3.37 -9.50
N LYS A 369 -2.98 3.03 -10.55
CA LYS A 369 -2.48 1.66 -10.76
C LYS A 369 -1.56 1.23 -9.61
N LYS A 370 -0.56 2.03 -9.22
CA LYS A 370 0.34 1.64 -8.11
C LYS A 370 -0.41 1.43 -6.78
N LEU A 371 -1.45 2.21 -6.51
CA LEU A 371 -2.33 2.01 -5.34
C LEU A 371 -3.10 0.68 -5.42
N LYS A 372 -3.73 0.37 -6.56
CA LYS A 372 -4.43 -0.90 -6.79
C LYS A 372 -3.48 -2.11 -6.73
N ASP A 373 -2.27 -1.97 -7.26
CA ASP A 373 -1.23 -3.00 -7.19
C ASP A 373 -0.84 -3.28 -5.73
N ALA A 374 -0.66 -2.23 -4.92
CA ALA A 374 -0.44 -2.31 -3.47
C ALA A 374 -1.66 -2.77 -2.64
N GLY A 375 -2.77 -3.13 -3.30
CA GLY A 375 -3.98 -3.68 -2.67
C GLY A 375 -4.97 -2.63 -2.16
N ALA A 376 -4.82 -1.35 -2.50
CA ALA A 376 -5.77 -0.31 -2.12
C ALA A 376 -7.04 -0.34 -2.97
N ILE A 377 -8.18 0.01 -2.37
CA ILE A 377 -9.47 0.13 -3.07
C ILE A 377 -9.66 1.60 -3.47
N ILE A 378 -9.88 1.87 -4.75
CA ILE A 378 -10.26 3.20 -5.21
C ILE A 378 -11.77 3.34 -4.99
N LEU A 379 -12.15 3.87 -3.83
CA LEU A 379 -13.54 3.86 -3.35
C LEU A 379 -14.43 4.83 -4.12
N ALA A 380 -13.91 6.02 -4.45
CA ALA A 380 -14.70 7.07 -5.08
C ALA A 380 -13.85 8.12 -5.81
N LYS A 381 -14.47 8.76 -6.80
CA LYS A 381 -13.98 9.98 -7.48
C LYS A 381 -14.46 11.22 -6.74
N ALA A 382 -13.54 12.01 -6.22
CA ALA A 382 -13.84 13.25 -5.51
C ALA A 382 -14.04 14.45 -6.44
N ASN A 383 -14.99 15.31 -6.06
CA ASN A 383 -15.26 16.61 -6.69
C ASN A 383 -14.03 17.52 -6.62
N LEU A 384 -13.95 18.44 -7.58
CA LEU A 384 -12.89 19.42 -7.71
C LEU A 384 -13.49 20.76 -8.15
N HIS A 385 -12.69 21.83 -8.10
CA HIS A 385 -13.02 22.96 -8.94
C HIS A 385 -12.79 22.56 -10.40
N GLU A 386 -13.75 22.80 -11.28
CA GLU A 386 -13.80 22.22 -12.63
C GLU A 386 -12.51 22.50 -13.43
N PHE A 387 -12.03 21.51 -14.19
CA PHE A 387 -10.72 21.54 -14.89
C PHE A 387 -9.52 21.95 -14.01
N ALA A 388 -9.65 21.82 -12.69
CA ALA A 388 -8.70 22.25 -11.67
C ALA A 388 -8.48 23.79 -11.56
N PHE A 389 -9.30 24.62 -12.21
CA PHE A 389 -9.05 26.06 -12.45
C PHE A 389 -9.04 26.98 -11.22
N GLY A 390 -9.66 26.58 -10.10
CA GLY A 390 -9.96 27.50 -8.99
C GLY A 390 -9.89 26.86 -7.60
N THR A 391 -9.93 27.70 -6.56
CA THR A 391 -9.66 27.30 -5.17
C THR A 391 -10.91 27.22 -4.28
N THR A 392 -12.10 27.06 -4.87
CA THR A 392 -13.39 26.96 -4.14
C THR A 392 -14.06 25.59 -4.22
N THR A 393 -13.64 24.72 -5.13
CA THR A 393 -14.29 23.42 -5.40
C THR A 393 -15.77 23.56 -5.75
N GLU A 394 -15.99 24.11 -6.94
CA GLU A 394 -17.28 24.22 -7.62
C GLU A 394 -17.12 23.60 -9.01
N SER A 395 -18.10 22.80 -9.44
CA SER A 395 -18.09 22.19 -10.77
C SER A 395 -19.51 22.04 -11.33
N SER A 396 -19.65 21.95 -12.66
CA SER A 396 -20.97 21.78 -13.28
C SER A 396 -21.62 20.42 -12.94
N LEU A 397 -20.82 19.36 -12.79
CA LEU A 397 -21.32 18.01 -12.50
C LEU A 397 -21.54 17.75 -11.00
N GLY A 398 -20.59 18.14 -10.15
CA GLY A 398 -20.66 17.92 -8.69
C GLY A 398 -21.31 19.06 -7.90
N GLY A 399 -21.38 20.26 -8.48
CA GLY A 399 -21.77 21.49 -7.78
C GLY A 399 -20.69 21.98 -6.82
N GLN A 400 -21.09 22.86 -5.89
CA GLN A 400 -20.24 23.39 -4.83
C GLN A 400 -20.08 22.39 -3.67
N THR A 401 -18.85 21.95 -3.39
CA THR A 401 -18.52 21.18 -2.18
C THR A 401 -18.47 22.09 -0.95
N LYS A 402 -18.93 21.63 0.21
CA LYS A 402 -18.87 22.38 1.48
C LYS A 402 -17.63 22.01 2.31
N ASN A 403 -17.18 22.92 3.17
CA ASN A 403 -16.20 22.57 4.20
C ASN A 403 -16.91 21.85 5.37
N PRO A 404 -16.54 20.61 5.75
CA PRO A 404 -17.18 19.90 6.87
C PRO A 404 -17.06 20.62 8.22
N TYR A 405 -16.04 21.46 8.43
CA TYR A 405 -15.88 22.21 9.68
C TYR A 405 -16.76 23.46 9.75
N GLU A 406 -17.12 24.03 8.61
CA GLU A 406 -17.94 25.23 8.53
C GLU A 406 -18.71 25.25 7.19
N LEU A 407 -19.95 24.74 7.22
CA LEU A 407 -20.76 24.46 6.03
C LEU A 407 -21.11 25.70 5.20
N THR A 408 -20.95 26.90 5.76
CA THR A 408 -21.10 28.17 5.03
C THR A 408 -19.87 28.55 4.18
N THR A 409 -18.78 27.78 4.27
CA THR A 409 -17.52 28.05 3.56
C THR A 409 -17.12 26.92 2.60
N ASN A 410 -16.23 27.26 1.65
CA ASN A 410 -15.63 26.29 0.75
C ASN A 410 -14.44 25.52 1.40
N PRO A 411 -14.20 24.26 1.02
CA PRO A 411 -13.10 23.42 1.49
C PRO A 411 -11.74 23.79 0.87
N GLY A 412 -11.59 25.00 0.30
CA GLY A 412 -10.48 25.30 -0.59
C GLY A 412 -10.60 24.56 -1.93
N GLY A 413 -9.48 24.41 -2.64
CA GLY A 413 -9.44 23.71 -3.92
C GLY A 413 -8.13 23.92 -4.68
N SER A 414 -7.97 23.33 -5.86
CA SER A 414 -9.01 22.60 -6.59
C SER A 414 -9.28 21.17 -6.10
N SER A 415 -8.46 20.55 -5.25
CA SER A 415 -8.71 19.21 -4.69
C SER A 415 -9.61 19.21 -3.44
N GLY A 416 -10.59 20.12 -3.35
CA GLY A 416 -11.38 20.30 -2.13
C GLY A 416 -12.42 19.23 -1.87
N GLY A 417 -12.83 18.45 -2.87
CA GLY A 417 -13.61 17.22 -2.64
C GLY A 417 -12.76 16.19 -1.89
N THR A 418 -11.52 15.94 -2.34
CA THR A 418 -10.58 15.07 -1.61
C THR A 418 -10.38 15.57 -0.18
N GLY A 419 -10.21 16.89 0.01
CA GLY A 419 -10.08 17.51 1.34
C GLY A 419 -11.31 17.29 2.24
N ALA A 420 -12.50 17.63 1.74
CA ALA A 420 -13.75 17.48 2.50
C ALA A 420 -14.06 16.01 2.82
N ALA A 421 -13.85 15.10 1.87
CA ALA A 421 -14.10 13.67 2.04
C ALA A 421 -13.20 13.04 3.13
N LEU A 422 -11.92 13.37 3.17
CA LEU A 422 -11.00 12.85 4.17
C LEU A 422 -11.24 13.44 5.56
N ALA A 423 -11.59 14.73 5.65
CA ALA A 423 -11.99 15.36 6.90
C ALA A 423 -13.27 14.75 7.48
N ALA A 424 -14.25 14.46 6.62
CA ALA A 424 -15.51 13.82 6.99
C ALA A 424 -15.41 12.29 7.20
N ASN A 425 -14.23 11.69 7.10
CA ASN A 425 -14.02 10.23 7.17
C ASN A 425 -14.90 9.48 6.15
N PHE A 426 -14.73 9.78 4.86
CA PHE A 426 -15.30 9.01 3.74
C PHE A 426 -14.28 8.05 3.10
N GLY A 427 -13.01 8.09 3.52
CA GLY A 427 -11.94 7.18 3.17
C GLY A 427 -10.71 7.44 4.05
N VAL A 428 -9.59 6.74 3.81
CA VAL A 428 -8.38 6.81 4.66
C VAL A 428 -7.34 7.77 4.08
N ILE A 429 -6.94 7.51 2.84
CA ILE A 429 -6.01 8.31 2.04
C ILE A 429 -6.77 8.92 0.87
N GLY A 430 -6.28 10.01 0.32
CA GLY A 430 -6.75 10.50 -0.98
C GLY A 430 -5.65 11.08 -1.84
N LEU A 431 -5.96 11.24 -3.12
CA LEU A 431 -5.09 11.91 -4.10
C LEU A 431 -5.68 13.25 -4.54
N GLY A 432 -4.85 14.29 -4.51
CA GLY A 432 -5.13 15.58 -5.11
C GLY A 432 -4.17 15.89 -6.26
N THR A 433 -4.35 17.03 -6.92
CA THR A 433 -3.37 17.58 -7.88
C THR A 433 -3.09 19.05 -7.58
N ASP A 434 -1.86 19.49 -7.82
CA ASP A 434 -1.39 20.85 -7.52
C ASP A 434 -0.68 21.47 -8.73
N THR A 435 -1.17 22.64 -9.16
CA THR A 435 -0.57 23.52 -10.19
C THR A 435 -0.16 24.88 -9.59
N GLY A 436 -0.56 25.14 -8.35
CA GLY A 436 -0.82 26.49 -7.85
C GLY A 436 -1.57 26.52 -6.51
N GLY A 437 -1.34 25.52 -5.64
CA GLY A 437 -1.92 25.41 -4.30
C GLY A 437 -2.96 24.30 -4.16
N SER A 438 -3.33 23.63 -5.25
CA SER A 438 -4.51 22.76 -5.29
C SER A 438 -4.43 21.44 -4.50
N ILE A 439 -3.29 21.03 -3.93
CA ILE A 439 -3.24 20.02 -2.83
C ILE A 439 -3.22 20.74 -1.47
N ARG A 440 -2.36 21.75 -1.35
CA ARG A 440 -1.96 22.36 -0.08
C ARG A 440 -3.08 23.20 0.54
N ILE A 441 -3.73 24.06 -0.27
CA ILE A 441 -4.87 24.90 0.13
C ILE A 441 -6.04 24.06 0.67
N PRO A 442 -6.52 22.99 0.00
CA PRO A 442 -7.58 22.16 0.56
C PRO A 442 -7.11 21.33 1.76
N SER A 443 -5.87 20.83 1.84
CA SER A 443 -5.41 20.17 3.08
C SER A 443 -5.43 21.13 4.28
N SER A 444 -4.92 22.36 4.10
CA SER A 444 -4.96 23.42 5.11
C SER A 444 -6.38 23.77 5.56
N ARG A 445 -7.35 23.89 4.64
CA ARG A 445 -8.75 24.22 4.95
C ARG A 445 -9.60 23.09 5.54
N ASN A 446 -9.11 21.84 5.51
CA ASN A 446 -9.84 20.67 6.01
C ASN A 446 -9.11 19.95 7.17
N SER A 447 -8.12 20.59 7.80
CA SER A 447 -7.34 19.99 8.91
C SER A 447 -6.71 18.64 8.52
N LEU A 448 -5.98 18.66 7.41
CA LEU A 448 -5.29 17.50 6.83
C LEU A 448 -3.82 17.81 6.56
N VAL A 449 -3.05 16.74 6.35
CA VAL A 449 -1.75 16.78 5.68
C VAL A 449 -1.96 16.75 4.16
N GLY A 450 -1.08 17.42 3.41
CA GLY A 450 -1.07 17.38 1.95
C GLY A 450 0.33 17.58 1.41
N ILE A 451 0.86 16.57 0.71
CA ILE A 451 2.19 16.62 0.11
C ILE A 451 2.05 16.98 -1.36
N ARG A 452 2.58 18.15 -1.73
CA ARG A 452 2.94 18.46 -3.12
C ARG A 452 4.37 17.97 -3.34
N PRO A 453 4.60 16.85 -4.06
CA PRO A 453 5.94 16.35 -4.31
C PRO A 453 6.72 17.24 -5.30
N THR A 454 8.02 16.97 -5.42
CA THR A 454 8.91 17.52 -6.45
C THR A 454 8.36 17.17 -7.84
N ILE A 455 8.43 18.11 -8.78
CA ILE A 455 8.11 17.83 -10.19
C ILE A 455 9.08 16.76 -10.71
N GLY A 456 8.54 15.57 -10.99
CA GLY A 456 9.33 14.40 -11.39
C GLY A 456 9.58 13.36 -10.29
N LEU A 457 8.96 13.46 -9.11
CA LEU A 457 8.89 12.33 -8.15
C LEU A 457 7.70 11.39 -8.44
N THR A 458 6.59 11.93 -8.92
CA THR A 458 5.33 11.21 -9.17
C THR A 458 4.86 11.47 -10.62
N SER A 459 4.43 10.44 -11.33
CA SER A 459 3.99 10.56 -12.74
C SER A 459 2.66 11.31 -12.89
N ARG A 460 2.56 12.19 -13.88
CA ARG A 460 1.29 12.82 -14.27
C ARG A 460 0.50 11.99 -15.31
N GLU A 461 0.96 10.80 -15.68
CA GLU A 461 0.28 9.99 -16.70
C GLU A 461 -1.13 9.56 -16.26
N GLY A 462 -2.08 9.72 -17.20
CA GLY A 462 -3.50 9.51 -16.95
C GLY A 462 -4.13 10.55 -16.01
N ILE A 463 -3.61 11.77 -15.95
CA ILE A 463 -4.23 12.89 -15.23
C ILE A 463 -4.67 13.96 -16.24
N ILE A 464 -5.94 14.41 -16.17
CA ILE A 464 -6.41 15.60 -16.93
C ILE A 464 -5.60 16.81 -16.44
N PRO A 465 -4.77 17.43 -17.31
CA PRO A 465 -3.77 18.41 -16.91
C PRO A 465 -4.33 19.84 -16.89
N LEU A 466 -3.58 20.74 -16.23
CA LEU A 466 -3.81 22.17 -16.24
C LEU A 466 -2.59 22.96 -16.77
N SER A 467 -1.37 22.49 -16.48
CA SER A 467 -0.09 23.06 -16.91
C SER A 467 1.04 22.10 -16.55
N LEU A 468 1.51 21.31 -17.52
CA LEU A 468 2.52 20.25 -17.27
C LEU A 468 3.90 20.78 -16.85
N SER A 469 4.17 22.09 -16.93
CA SER A 469 5.35 22.71 -16.32
C SER A 469 5.24 22.97 -14.81
N GLN A 470 4.06 22.73 -14.21
CA GLN A 470 3.74 23.03 -12.81
C GLN A 470 3.00 21.89 -12.10
N ASP A 471 2.24 21.09 -12.85
CA ASP A 471 1.38 20.02 -12.34
C ASP A 471 2.16 18.87 -11.69
N VAL A 472 1.69 18.49 -10.50
CA VAL A 472 1.95 17.19 -9.86
C VAL A 472 0.65 16.60 -9.31
N GLY A 473 0.58 15.27 -9.24
CA GLY A 473 -0.31 14.57 -8.32
C GLY A 473 0.40 14.29 -6.99
N GLY A 474 -0.36 14.14 -5.90
CA GLY A 474 0.23 13.87 -4.59
C GLY A 474 -0.80 13.52 -3.51
N PRO A 475 -0.36 12.91 -2.39
CA PRO A 475 -1.23 12.40 -1.36
C PRO A 475 -1.76 13.49 -0.41
N MET A 476 -2.99 13.26 0.05
CA MET A 476 -3.67 13.98 1.10
C MET A 476 -4.14 12.95 2.13
N ALA A 477 -3.98 13.23 3.43
CA ALA A 477 -4.38 12.29 4.49
C ALA A 477 -4.61 13.02 5.82
N ARG A 478 -5.18 12.32 6.81
CA ARG A 478 -5.40 12.87 8.15
C ARG A 478 -4.11 13.04 8.95
N THR A 479 -3.15 12.14 8.76
CA THR A 479 -1.85 12.14 9.45
C THR A 479 -0.67 12.22 8.49
N VAL A 480 0.50 12.64 8.99
CA VAL A 480 1.76 12.63 8.22
C VAL A 480 2.20 11.19 7.92
N SER A 481 1.96 10.24 8.83
CA SER A 481 2.21 8.81 8.60
C SER A 481 1.42 8.24 7.42
N ASP A 482 0.12 8.51 7.34
CA ASP A 482 -0.71 8.04 6.23
C ASP A 482 -0.30 8.70 4.89
N ALA A 483 0.10 9.97 4.93
CA ALA A 483 0.61 10.68 3.76
C ALA A 483 1.97 10.14 3.28
N ALA A 484 2.84 9.70 4.19
CA ALA A 484 4.13 9.07 3.86
C ALA A 484 3.94 7.68 3.24
N ILE A 485 3.07 6.83 3.81
CA ILE A 485 2.70 5.52 3.25
C ILE A 485 2.11 5.68 1.84
N ALA A 486 1.25 6.69 1.64
CA ALA A 486 0.69 7.00 0.34
C ALA A 486 1.76 7.49 -0.67
N LEU A 487 2.76 8.26 -0.21
CA LEU A 487 3.84 8.77 -1.06
C LEU A 487 4.76 7.64 -1.56
N ASP A 488 5.09 6.66 -0.72
CA ASP A 488 5.81 5.44 -1.12
C ASP A 488 5.07 4.69 -2.23
N ALA A 489 3.76 4.53 -2.07
CA ALA A 489 2.94 3.83 -3.04
C ALA A 489 2.92 4.56 -4.41
N VAL A 490 2.81 5.89 -4.46
CA VAL A 490 2.64 6.62 -5.74
C VAL A 490 3.93 7.13 -6.40
N SER A 491 5.06 7.17 -5.69
CA SER A 491 6.33 7.68 -6.23
C SER A 491 7.02 6.71 -7.20
N GLY A 492 7.84 7.25 -8.11
CA GLY A 492 8.75 6.48 -8.96
C GLY A 492 8.72 6.82 -10.45
N TYR A 493 9.55 6.10 -11.20
CA TYR A 493 9.72 6.26 -12.64
C TYR A 493 8.54 5.70 -13.46
N ASP A 494 8.15 6.43 -14.50
CA ASP A 494 7.18 6.08 -15.52
C ASP A 494 7.75 6.46 -16.90
N SER A 495 7.75 5.52 -17.84
CA SER A 495 8.21 5.77 -19.21
C SER A 495 7.30 6.72 -20.00
N ASN A 496 6.04 6.88 -19.59
CA ASN A 496 5.07 7.75 -20.26
C ASN A 496 5.21 9.22 -19.82
N ASP A 497 5.76 9.47 -18.62
CA ASP A 497 6.08 10.80 -18.12
C ASP A 497 7.58 10.90 -17.82
N LEU A 498 8.37 11.22 -18.85
CA LEU A 498 9.83 11.32 -18.80
C LEU A 498 10.36 12.28 -17.71
N THR A 499 9.51 13.19 -17.21
CA THR A 499 9.79 14.04 -16.04
C THR A 499 10.18 13.22 -14.81
N THR A 500 9.59 12.03 -14.66
CA THR A 500 9.86 11.12 -13.53
C THR A 500 11.30 10.57 -13.51
N ALA A 501 12.02 10.60 -14.64
CA ALA A 501 13.44 10.22 -14.69
C ALA A 501 14.31 11.06 -13.75
N LEU A 502 13.88 12.28 -13.39
CA LEU A 502 14.56 13.17 -12.46
C LEU A 502 14.64 12.62 -11.02
N SER A 503 13.77 11.66 -10.65
CA SER A 503 13.80 10.96 -9.36
C SER A 503 14.80 9.80 -9.28
N SER A 504 15.37 9.37 -10.42
CA SER A 504 16.25 8.20 -10.46
C SER A 504 17.48 8.41 -9.57
N GLY A 505 17.70 7.50 -8.62
CA GLY A 505 18.77 7.60 -7.61
C GLY A 505 18.55 8.71 -6.56
N ARG A 506 17.35 9.28 -6.44
CA ARG A 506 17.01 10.34 -5.47
C ARG A 506 15.83 10.02 -4.56
N THR A 507 15.08 8.96 -4.82
CA THR A 507 14.06 8.45 -3.89
C THR A 507 14.73 7.71 -2.72
N PRO A 508 14.26 7.89 -1.46
CA PRO A 508 14.66 7.01 -0.35
C PRO A 508 14.10 5.59 -0.53
N LYS A 509 14.46 4.67 0.37
CA LYS A 509 13.87 3.32 0.42
C LYS A 509 12.40 3.38 0.83
N SER A 510 12.08 4.17 1.85
CA SER A 510 10.73 4.55 2.24
C SER A 510 10.71 5.98 2.76
N TYR A 511 9.58 6.67 2.57
CA TYR A 511 9.26 7.93 3.22
C TYR A 511 8.80 7.73 4.67
N THR A 512 8.37 6.52 5.06
CA THR A 512 8.06 6.19 6.47
C THR A 512 9.31 6.11 7.35
N ASP A 513 10.50 5.89 6.75
CA ASP A 513 11.81 5.96 7.43
C ASP A 513 12.07 7.34 8.08
N TYR A 514 11.31 8.38 7.69
CA TYR A 514 11.42 9.76 8.18
C TYR A 514 10.42 10.12 9.30
N LEU A 515 9.62 9.17 9.79
CA LEU A 515 8.64 9.39 10.87
C LEU A 515 9.29 9.46 12.26
N ASP A 516 10.12 10.50 12.44
CA ASP A 516 10.90 10.78 13.65
C ASP A 516 10.19 11.82 14.55
N LYS A 517 9.83 11.42 15.78
CA LYS A 517 9.15 12.30 16.75
C LYS A 517 10.07 13.39 17.31
N ASP A 518 11.37 13.13 17.39
CA ASP A 518 12.40 14.10 17.78
C ASP A 518 12.78 15.01 16.58
N GLY A 519 12.11 14.89 15.43
CA GLY A 519 12.57 15.41 14.14
C GLY A 519 12.78 16.92 14.01
N LEU A 520 12.23 17.73 14.93
CA LEU A 520 12.47 19.18 15.04
C LEU A 520 13.77 19.54 15.79
N LYS A 521 14.35 18.61 16.54
CA LYS A 521 15.50 18.82 17.43
C LYS A 521 16.78 19.15 16.65
N GLY A 522 17.21 20.40 16.76
CA GLY A 522 18.35 20.93 16.01
C GLY A 522 18.03 21.36 14.57
N ALA A 523 16.79 21.19 14.11
CA ALA A 523 16.35 21.62 12.78
C ALA A 523 16.41 23.15 12.63
N ARG A 524 16.50 23.62 11.38
CA ARG A 524 16.66 25.03 11.03
C ARG A 524 15.61 25.45 10.01
N ILE A 525 14.65 26.25 10.45
CA ILE A 525 13.44 26.60 9.68
C ILE A 525 13.39 28.11 9.42
N GLY A 526 13.28 28.50 8.15
CA GLY A 526 13.24 29.91 7.74
C GLY A 526 11.82 30.40 7.49
N VAL A 527 11.32 31.33 8.31
CA VAL A 527 9.95 31.88 8.23
C VAL A 527 9.88 33.06 7.27
N VAL A 528 9.03 32.95 6.24
CA VAL A 528 8.78 34.03 5.27
C VAL A 528 7.52 34.79 5.69
N ARG A 529 7.63 35.72 6.66
CA ARG A 529 6.47 36.44 7.22
C ARG A 529 5.64 37.21 6.18
N THR A 530 6.26 37.67 5.09
CA THR A 530 5.58 38.32 3.95
C THR A 530 4.61 37.41 3.20
N LEU A 531 4.73 36.08 3.38
CA LEU A 531 3.81 35.05 2.90
C LEU A 531 2.96 34.46 4.03
N SER A 532 2.69 35.24 5.09
CA SER A 532 1.86 34.81 6.22
C SER A 532 0.87 35.87 6.69
N THR A 533 0.65 36.92 5.87
CA THR A 533 -0.26 38.03 6.16
C THR A 533 -1.66 37.54 6.55
N GLY A 534 -2.17 38.05 7.68
CA GLY A 534 -3.47 37.68 8.25
C GLY A 534 -3.41 36.53 9.26
N ASN A 535 -2.35 35.73 9.29
CA ASN A 535 -2.26 34.52 10.12
C ASN A 535 -1.24 34.66 11.28
N ASN A 536 -0.90 35.90 11.66
CA ASN A 536 0.23 36.20 12.55
C ASN A 536 0.20 35.44 13.88
N ALA A 537 -0.98 35.29 14.51
CA ALA A 537 -1.11 34.63 15.81
C ALA A 537 -0.90 33.11 15.72
N ALA A 538 -1.54 32.43 14.75
CA ALA A 538 -1.38 30.99 14.53
C ALA A 538 0.05 30.64 14.10
N LEU A 539 0.69 31.49 13.28
CA LEU A 539 2.10 31.37 12.95
C LEU A 539 2.98 31.53 14.19
N ALA A 540 2.76 32.54 15.03
CA ALA A 540 3.56 32.75 16.24
C ALA A 540 3.47 31.57 17.22
N ALA A 541 2.26 31.06 17.48
CA ALA A 541 2.05 29.88 18.31
C ALA A 541 2.73 28.62 17.73
N SER A 542 2.70 28.45 16.41
CA SER A 542 3.38 27.33 15.75
C SER A 542 4.90 27.44 15.83
N ILE A 543 5.46 28.65 15.68
CA ILE A 543 6.89 28.92 15.87
C ILE A 543 7.32 28.61 17.32
N GLU A 544 6.51 29.00 18.31
CA GLU A 544 6.74 28.67 19.72
C GLU A 544 6.80 27.15 19.93
N LYS A 545 5.83 26.39 19.39
CA LYS A 545 5.82 24.92 19.48
C LYS A 545 7.01 24.28 18.79
N MET A 546 7.40 24.74 17.60
CA MET A 546 8.60 24.24 16.90
C MET A 546 9.88 24.52 17.72
N THR A 547 9.99 25.71 18.31
CA THR A 547 11.15 26.11 19.13
C THR A 547 11.20 25.30 20.43
N ALA A 548 10.06 25.02 21.06
CA ALA A 548 9.96 24.16 22.24
C ALA A 548 10.38 22.70 21.97
N GLN A 549 10.20 22.21 20.73
CA GLN A 549 10.72 20.91 20.26
C GLN A 549 12.19 20.98 19.77
N GLY A 550 12.89 22.09 20.03
CA GLY A 550 14.32 22.22 19.76
C GLY A 550 14.70 22.70 18.36
N ALA A 551 13.75 23.18 17.54
CA ALA A 551 14.07 23.79 16.25
C ALA A 551 14.57 25.23 16.40
N THR A 552 15.60 25.60 15.64
CA THR A 552 15.97 27.00 15.42
C THR A 552 15.10 27.60 14.33
N VAL A 553 14.12 28.40 14.72
CA VAL A 553 13.23 29.10 13.77
C VAL A 553 13.69 30.56 13.62
N ILE A 554 13.92 31.00 12.38
CA ILE A 554 14.46 32.34 12.07
C ILE A 554 13.68 33.02 10.93
N ASP A 555 13.51 34.33 11.01
CA ASP A 555 12.87 35.09 9.94
C ASP A 555 13.80 35.24 8.73
N VAL A 556 13.28 34.99 7.52
CA VAL A 556 14.05 35.09 6.27
C VAL A 556 13.26 35.79 5.16
N VAL A 557 14.00 36.42 4.24
CA VAL A 557 13.45 37.04 3.03
C VAL A 557 13.91 36.25 1.82
N VAL A 558 12.99 35.82 0.97
CA VAL A 558 13.33 35.16 -0.29
C VAL A 558 13.84 36.22 -1.30
N PRO A 559 15.06 36.09 -1.85
CA PRO A 559 15.56 37.02 -2.87
C PRO A 559 14.60 37.09 -4.07
N ASN A 560 14.45 38.26 -4.70
CA ASN A 560 13.61 38.45 -5.89
C ASN A 560 12.12 38.04 -5.71
N GLN A 561 11.63 37.85 -4.48
CA GLN A 561 10.27 37.36 -4.21
C GLN A 561 9.21 38.18 -4.94
N THR A 562 9.31 39.51 -4.90
CA THR A 562 8.36 40.41 -5.57
C THR A 562 8.31 40.21 -7.09
N ASP A 563 9.38 39.73 -7.73
CA ASP A 563 9.42 39.46 -9.16
C ASP A 563 8.97 38.03 -9.49
N ILE A 564 9.35 37.06 -8.66
CA ILE A 564 8.81 35.69 -8.70
C ILE A 564 7.27 35.72 -8.62
N LEU A 565 6.70 36.58 -7.78
CA LEU A 565 5.25 36.73 -7.61
C LEU A 565 4.58 37.64 -8.66
N LYS A 566 5.32 38.27 -9.58
CA LYS A 566 4.76 38.95 -10.77
C LYS A 566 4.46 37.97 -11.91
N TYR A 567 5.26 36.91 -12.08
CA TYR A 567 5.03 35.91 -13.13
C TYR A 567 3.63 35.31 -13.04
N ALA A 568 3.00 35.12 -14.19
CA ALA A 568 1.73 34.43 -14.31
C ALA A 568 1.90 32.90 -14.12
N SER A 569 0.79 32.21 -13.86
CA SER A 569 0.73 30.76 -14.04
C SER A 569 0.74 30.43 -15.53
N LEU A 570 1.61 29.50 -15.95
CA LEU A 570 1.63 29.00 -17.32
C LEU A 570 0.35 28.21 -17.69
N SER A 571 -0.53 27.90 -16.74
CA SER A 571 -1.89 27.41 -17.02
C SER A 571 -2.78 28.42 -17.75
N GLY A 572 -2.37 29.69 -17.90
CA GLY A 572 -2.98 30.64 -18.83
C GLY A 572 -2.64 30.38 -20.30
N THR A 573 -1.61 29.58 -20.58
CA THR A 573 -1.01 29.40 -21.92
C THR A 573 -0.95 27.92 -22.34
N GLU A 574 -0.58 27.02 -21.41
CA GLU A 574 -0.37 25.59 -21.67
C GLU A 574 -1.68 24.78 -21.74
N PHE A 575 -2.72 25.17 -21.00
CA PHE A 575 -3.92 24.36 -20.75
C PHE A 575 -4.55 23.80 -22.04
N LYS A 576 -4.73 24.64 -23.07
CA LYS A 576 -5.30 24.22 -24.35
C LYS A 576 -4.53 23.05 -24.97
N PHE A 577 -3.21 23.14 -24.99
CA PHE A 577 -2.34 22.16 -25.62
C PHE A 577 -2.32 20.87 -24.80
N ASN A 578 -2.06 20.97 -23.49
CA ASN A 578 -2.01 19.81 -22.61
C ASN A 578 -3.37 19.08 -22.52
N LEU A 579 -4.50 19.80 -22.51
CA LEU A 579 -5.83 19.17 -22.56
C LEU A 579 -6.07 18.49 -23.91
N ASN A 580 -5.77 19.14 -25.04
CA ASN A 580 -5.95 18.53 -26.36
C ASN A 580 -5.06 17.28 -26.54
N ASP A 581 -3.83 17.31 -26.05
CA ASP A 581 -2.92 16.15 -26.07
C ASP A 581 -3.45 15.01 -25.20
N TYR A 582 -3.99 15.30 -24.01
CA TYR A 582 -4.68 14.31 -23.18
C TYR A 582 -5.95 13.76 -23.86
N LEU A 583 -6.82 14.61 -24.44
CA LEU A 583 -8.03 14.17 -25.14
C LEU A 583 -7.71 13.26 -26.34
N LYS A 584 -6.52 13.41 -26.92
CA LYS A 584 -6.00 12.55 -27.99
C LYS A 584 -5.56 11.17 -27.52
N THR A 585 -5.08 10.99 -26.27
CA THR A 585 -4.72 9.64 -25.75
C THR A 585 -5.94 8.76 -25.55
N LEU A 586 -7.10 9.36 -25.25
CA LEU A 586 -8.42 8.70 -25.18
C LEU A 586 -8.94 8.19 -26.55
N GLY A 587 -8.26 8.55 -27.65
CA GLY A 587 -8.54 8.05 -28.99
C GLY A 587 -9.96 8.34 -29.49
N GLN A 588 -10.60 7.34 -30.10
CA GLN A 588 -11.96 7.49 -30.64
C GLN A 588 -13.01 7.71 -29.54
N ASN A 589 -12.81 7.12 -28.36
CA ASN A 589 -13.76 7.17 -27.25
C ASN A 589 -13.83 8.53 -26.53
N ALA A 590 -12.85 9.42 -26.75
CA ALA A 590 -12.85 10.77 -26.16
C ALA A 590 -14.15 11.53 -26.51
N PRO A 591 -14.96 12.01 -25.54
CA PRO A 591 -16.22 12.70 -25.83
C PRO A 591 -16.06 13.99 -26.65
N TYR A 592 -14.91 14.63 -26.52
CA TYR A 592 -14.46 15.79 -27.29
C TYR A 592 -13.00 15.60 -27.68
N LYS A 593 -12.56 16.21 -28.78
CA LYS A 593 -11.17 16.17 -29.25
C LYS A 593 -10.40 17.46 -28.95
N THR A 594 -11.10 18.57 -28.67
CA THR A 594 -10.48 19.88 -28.39
C THR A 594 -11.19 20.68 -27.29
N LEU A 595 -10.44 21.61 -26.67
CA LEU A 595 -10.97 22.66 -25.80
C LEU A 595 -12.05 23.51 -26.50
N THR A 596 -11.89 23.81 -27.79
CA THR A 596 -12.87 24.57 -28.59
C THR A 596 -14.23 23.88 -28.60
N GLU A 597 -14.28 22.55 -28.79
CA GLU A 597 -15.52 21.78 -28.74
C GLU A 597 -16.15 21.77 -27.34
N ILE A 598 -15.33 21.67 -26.28
CA ILE A 598 -15.79 21.74 -24.88
C ILE A 598 -16.41 23.11 -24.55
N ILE A 599 -15.84 24.20 -25.07
CA ILE A 599 -16.41 25.55 -24.91
C ILE A 599 -17.72 25.71 -25.72
N ALA A 600 -17.79 25.05 -26.88
CA ALA A 600 -18.95 25.10 -27.78
C ALA A 600 -20.15 24.29 -27.28
N SER A 601 -19.94 23.16 -26.57
CA SER A 601 -21.03 22.36 -26.00
C SER A 601 -21.82 23.11 -24.92
N ASN A 602 -21.19 24.09 -24.27
CA ASN A 602 -21.70 24.85 -23.14
C ASN A 602 -21.97 24.03 -21.84
N ASP A 603 -21.70 22.73 -21.83
CA ASP A 603 -21.83 21.82 -20.67
C ASP A 603 -20.65 21.98 -19.67
N ILE A 604 -20.31 23.24 -19.36
CA ILE A 604 -19.20 23.68 -18.49
C ILE A 604 -19.71 24.64 -17.41
N LEU A 605 -18.94 24.80 -16.33
CA LEU A 605 -19.19 25.79 -15.30
C LEU A 605 -19.07 27.21 -15.89
N GLN A 606 -20.18 27.95 -15.92
CA GLN A 606 -20.29 29.16 -16.73
C GLN A 606 -19.39 30.32 -16.25
N ASN A 607 -19.07 30.40 -14.95
CA ASN A 607 -18.23 31.47 -14.41
C ASN A 607 -16.77 31.40 -14.90
N GLN A 608 -16.29 30.24 -15.34
CA GLN A 608 -14.95 30.07 -15.91
C GLN A 608 -14.89 30.10 -17.44
N LYS A 609 -16.04 30.17 -18.15
CA LYS A 609 -16.09 30.12 -19.62
C LYS A 609 -15.22 31.20 -20.30
N SER A 610 -15.17 32.40 -19.75
CA SER A 610 -14.29 33.49 -20.23
C SER A 610 -12.80 33.15 -20.10
N SER A 611 -12.42 32.51 -18.98
CA SER A 611 -11.05 32.03 -18.70
C SER A 611 -10.65 30.90 -19.66
N MET A 612 -11.60 30.02 -20.03
CA MET A 612 -11.40 28.97 -21.03
C MET A 612 -11.23 29.55 -22.43
N ILE A 613 -12.08 30.51 -22.85
CA ILE A 613 -11.96 31.20 -24.15
C ILE A 613 -10.61 31.92 -24.28
N GLN A 614 -10.12 32.58 -23.22
CA GLN A 614 -8.79 33.21 -23.22
C GLN A 614 -7.65 32.22 -23.47
N ARG A 615 -7.76 30.98 -22.95
CA ARG A 615 -6.80 29.89 -23.21
C ARG A 615 -6.95 29.30 -24.60
N ASP A 616 -8.18 29.17 -25.09
CA ASP A 616 -8.42 28.64 -26.44
C ASP A 616 -7.98 29.61 -27.54
N ASN A 617 -7.95 30.92 -27.27
CA ASN A 617 -7.36 31.93 -28.15
C ASN A 617 -5.83 31.85 -28.28
N ILE A 618 -5.13 31.03 -27.49
CA ILE A 618 -3.69 30.80 -27.65
C ILE A 618 -3.45 29.90 -28.87
N THR A 619 -2.64 30.38 -29.81
CA THR A 619 -2.40 29.73 -31.12
C THR A 619 -1.14 28.87 -31.17
N THR A 620 -0.11 29.19 -30.38
CA THR A 620 1.12 28.39 -30.27
C THR A 620 1.84 28.61 -28.93
N LEU A 621 2.59 27.61 -28.49
CA LEU A 621 3.57 27.72 -27.40
C LEU A 621 4.94 28.23 -27.89
N GLU A 622 5.20 28.27 -29.20
CA GLU A 622 6.50 28.62 -29.81
C GLU A 622 6.82 30.13 -29.77
N THR A 623 6.54 30.79 -28.64
CA THR A 623 6.79 32.22 -28.43
C THR A 623 8.00 32.43 -27.54
N LEU A 624 8.79 33.47 -27.84
CA LEU A 624 9.94 33.85 -26.99
C LEU A 624 9.49 34.19 -25.55
N THR A 625 8.30 34.76 -25.38
CA THR A 625 7.71 35.03 -24.06
C THR A 625 7.48 33.75 -23.27
N TYR A 626 6.82 32.74 -23.86
CA TYR A 626 6.58 31.46 -23.19
C TYR A 626 7.88 30.77 -22.78
N TYR A 627 8.87 30.66 -23.67
CA TYR A 627 10.14 30.02 -23.32
C TYR A 627 10.93 30.79 -22.23
N LYS A 628 10.81 32.12 -22.18
CA LYS A 628 11.36 32.92 -21.08
C LYS A 628 10.61 32.70 -19.77
N ASP A 629 9.28 32.77 -19.78
CA ASP A 629 8.46 32.58 -18.58
C ASP A 629 8.54 31.14 -18.04
N LEU A 630 8.86 30.16 -18.89
CA LEU A 630 9.18 28.79 -18.48
C LEU A 630 10.57 28.69 -17.81
N LEU A 631 11.62 29.19 -18.48
CA LEU A 631 13.00 28.99 -18.06
C LEU A 631 13.49 30.01 -17.02
N GLU A 632 13.25 31.30 -17.23
CA GLU A 632 13.73 32.39 -16.37
C GLU A 632 13.02 32.38 -15.01
N ARG A 633 11.68 32.22 -14.99
CA ARG A 633 10.87 32.10 -13.76
C ARG A 633 11.33 30.94 -12.88
N THR A 634 11.51 29.76 -13.47
CA THR A 634 11.88 28.54 -12.75
C THR A 634 13.29 28.65 -12.21
N ARG A 635 14.26 29.05 -13.05
CA ARG A 635 15.64 29.31 -12.63
C ARG A 635 15.72 30.36 -11.52
N LEU A 636 14.99 31.47 -11.64
CA LEU A 636 14.96 32.55 -10.64
C LEU A 636 14.41 32.04 -9.30
N THR A 637 13.27 31.34 -9.33
CA THR A 637 12.64 30.81 -8.12
C THR A 637 13.54 29.78 -7.42
N GLN A 638 14.10 28.83 -8.18
CA GLN A 638 15.04 27.84 -7.64
C GLN A 638 16.29 28.50 -7.04
N GLN A 639 16.92 29.44 -7.75
CA GLN A 639 18.13 30.11 -7.27
C GLN A 639 17.86 30.96 -6.03
N SER A 640 16.74 31.69 -5.97
CA SER A 640 16.34 32.45 -4.79
C SER A 640 16.10 31.57 -3.56
N LEU A 641 15.37 30.45 -3.72
CA LEU A 641 15.08 29.51 -2.63
C LEU A 641 16.36 28.82 -2.14
N LEU A 642 17.16 28.26 -3.06
CA LEU A 642 18.43 27.61 -2.69
C LEU A 642 19.42 28.60 -2.06
N LYS A 643 19.47 29.87 -2.51
CA LYS A 643 20.31 30.90 -1.89
C LYS A 643 19.91 31.14 -0.44
N VAL A 644 18.64 31.46 -0.15
CA VAL A 644 18.20 31.75 1.22
C VAL A 644 18.34 30.53 2.14
N MET A 645 18.07 29.32 1.62
CA MET A 645 18.25 28.08 2.37
C MET A 645 19.73 27.74 2.63
N ASN A 646 20.64 28.04 1.71
CA ASN A 646 22.06 27.74 1.90
C ASN A 646 22.73 28.75 2.84
N GLU A 647 22.47 30.05 2.66
CA GLU A 647 23.10 31.10 3.48
C GLU A 647 22.68 31.05 4.94
N ASN A 648 21.42 30.68 5.22
CA ASN A 648 20.90 30.54 6.57
C ASN A 648 21.03 29.12 7.14
N LYS A 649 21.58 28.17 6.36
CA LYS A 649 21.63 26.73 6.66
C LYS A 649 20.25 26.19 7.09
N LEU A 650 19.26 26.29 6.21
CA LEU A 650 17.90 25.82 6.44
C LEU A 650 17.71 24.39 5.90
N ASP A 651 16.91 23.64 6.64
CA ASP A 651 16.32 22.38 6.21
C ASP A 651 15.04 22.65 5.40
N ALA A 652 14.21 23.60 5.87
CA ALA A 652 12.96 23.98 5.24
C ALA A 652 12.63 25.49 5.36
N VAL A 653 11.74 25.95 4.49
CA VAL A 653 11.17 27.31 4.48
C VAL A 653 9.70 27.23 4.90
N LEU A 654 9.25 28.06 5.85
CA LEU A 654 7.93 28.01 6.48
C LEU A 654 7.09 29.26 6.17
N TYR A 655 5.84 29.07 5.76
CA TYR A 655 4.86 30.14 5.58
C TYR A 655 3.41 29.62 5.69
N ALA A 656 2.41 30.51 5.64
CA ALA A 656 1.00 30.14 5.72
C ALA A 656 0.47 29.60 4.38
N THR A 657 -0.20 28.45 4.39
CA THR A 657 -0.61 27.75 3.14
C THR A 657 -1.61 28.54 2.28
N THR A 658 -2.50 29.31 2.91
CA THR A 658 -3.68 29.92 2.26
C THR A 658 -3.52 31.41 1.92
N SER A 659 -2.31 31.95 2.07
CA SER A 659 -2.01 33.39 2.05
C SER A 659 -1.71 33.96 0.64
N GLY A 660 -2.78 34.20 -0.14
CA GLY A 660 -2.71 34.99 -1.37
C GLY A 660 -1.79 34.40 -2.46
N SER A 661 -0.54 34.86 -2.53
CA SER A 661 0.45 34.41 -3.54
C SER A 661 1.51 33.43 -3.02
N ALA A 662 1.42 32.97 -1.76
CA ALA A 662 2.28 31.89 -1.24
C ALA A 662 2.19 30.59 -2.05
N ASN A 663 1.06 30.39 -2.73
CA ASN A 663 0.80 29.23 -3.58
C ASN A 663 1.78 29.06 -4.76
N ARG A 664 2.59 30.07 -5.12
CA ARG A 664 3.48 30.08 -6.30
C ARG A 664 4.88 29.49 -6.09
N LEU A 665 5.47 29.57 -4.89
CA LEU A 665 6.90 29.26 -4.71
C LEU A 665 7.27 27.81 -5.10
N SER A 666 6.58 26.82 -4.55
CA SER A 666 6.81 25.40 -4.87
C SER A 666 6.45 25.07 -6.34
N PRO A 667 5.28 25.47 -6.90
CA PRO A 667 4.97 25.21 -8.31
C PRO A 667 5.91 25.88 -9.32
N TYR A 668 6.45 27.08 -9.02
CA TYR A 668 7.34 27.78 -9.95
C TYR A 668 8.79 27.27 -9.85
N SER A 669 9.22 26.74 -8.71
CA SER A 669 10.53 26.08 -8.58
C SER A 669 10.52 24.59 -8.94
N GLY A 670 9.36 23.95 -8.89
CA GLY A 670 9.22 22.49 -8.94
C GLY A 670 9.64 21.77 -7.66
N PHE A 671 9.98 22.49 -6.58
CA PHE A 671 10.41 21.91 -5.29
C PHE A 671 9.21 21.39 -4.49
N PRO A 672 9.41 20.44 -3.55
CA PRO A 672 8.32 19.89 -2.77
C PRO A 672 7.83 20.85 -1.70
N ALA A 673 6.56 20.71 -1.31
CA ALA A 673 5.98 21.41 -0.20
C ALA A 673 4.91 20.56 0.52
N LEU A 674 4.93 20.57 1.84
CA LEU A 674 4.03 19.82 2.71
C LEU A 674 3.20 20.80 3.55
N SER A 675 1.88 20.76 3.38
CA SER A 675 0.95 21.48 4.25
C SER A 675 0.45 20.57 5.36
N PHE A 676 0.32 21.10 6.58
CA PHE A 676 -0.11 20.36 7.78
C PHE A 676 -1.00 21.25 8.68
N PRO A 677 -1.82 20.65 9.58
CA PRO A 677 -2.69 21.40 10.49
C PRO A 677 -1.90 22.28 11.48
N ALA A 678 -2.33 23.52 11.69
CA ALA A 678 -1.67 24.50 12.55
C ALA A 678 -2.68 25.30 13.41
N GLY A 679 -3.80 24.67 13.76
CA GLY A 679 -4.89 25.27 14.52
C GLY A 679 -6.06 25.72 13.65
N TYR A 680 -6.88 26.64 14.18
CA TYR A 680 -8.17 27.04 13.62
C TYR A 680 -8.37 28.56 13.72
N THR A 681 -9.16 29.13 12.80
CA THR A 681 -9.65 30.52 12.86
C THR A 681 -11.18 30.48 12.96
N GLY A 682 -11.70 30.63 14.17
CA GLY A 682 -13.08 30.23 14.46
C GLY A 682 -13.23 28.71 14.26
N ASN A 683 -14.25 28.29 13.52
CA ASN A 683 -14.45 26.88 13.15
C ASN A 683 -13.52 26.42 12.00
N VAL A 684 -12.98 27.34 11.20
CA VAL A 684 -12.28 26.98 9.94
C VAL A 684 -10.84 26.55 10.23
N PRO A 685 -10.40 25.35 9.79
CA PRO A 685 -9.02 24.92 9.91
C PRO A 685 -8.02 25.86 9.25
N PHE A 686 -6.85 26.00 9.88
CA PHE A 686 -5.69 26.68 9.35
C PHE A 686 -4.51 25.71 9.27
N GLY A 687 -3.59 25.97 8.33
CA GLY A 687 -2.40 25.17 8.13
C GLY A 687 -1.20 25.99 7.71
N LEU A 688 -0.02 25.48 8.04
CA LEU A 688 1.25 25.99 7.57
C LEU A 688 1.84 25.06 6.51
N GLU A 689 2.73 25.60 5.70
CA GLU A 689 3.42 24.92 4.61
C GLU A 689 4.93 24.99 4.84
N LEU A 690 5.57 23.81 4.86
CA LEU A 690 7.03 23.69 4.77
C LEU A 690 7.41 23.40 3.31
N LEU A 691 8.26 24.24 2.72
CA LEU A 691 8.88 24.06 1.41
C LEU A 691 10.31 23.52 1.57
N GLY A 692 10.66 22.51 0.78
CA GLY A 692 11.93 21.79 0.87
C GLY A 692 12.85 21.97 -0.32
N ARG A 693 13.92 21.18 -0.34
CA ARG A 693 14.85 21.05 -1.47
C ARG A 693 14.29 20.04 -2.48
N PRO A 694 14.67 20.07 -3.78
CA PRO A 694 14.17 19.11 -4.75
C PRO A 694 14.60 17.68 -4.36
N PHE A 695 13.64 16.76 -4.30
CA PHE A 695 13.78 15.38 -3.82
C PHE A 695 14.13 15.26 -2.31
N ASP A 696 13.67 16.21 -1.50
CA ASP A 696 13.87 16.26 -0.04
C ASP A 696 12.53 16.22 0.74
N GLU A 697 11.54 15.49 0.20
CA GLU A 697 10.24 15.26 0.85
C GLU A 697 10.39 14.59 2.22
N GLY A 698 11.43 13.76 2.40
CA GLY A 698 11.72 13.09 3.67
C GLY A 698 11.98 14.08 4.82
N THR A 699 12.77 15.14 4.58
CA THR A 699 12.99 16.20 5.56
C THR A 699 11.69 16.93 5.91
N LEU A 700 10.81 17.16 4.92
CA LEU A 700 9.50 17.78 5.17
C LEU A 700 8.60 16.89 6.02
N ILE A 701 8.55 15.58 5.73
CA ILE A 701 7.81 14.56 6.49
C ILE A 701 8.32 14.50 7.93
N LYS A 702 9.64 14.47 8.14
CA LYS A 702 10.28 14.48 9.47
C LYS A 702 9.89 15.70 10.31
N LEU A 703 10.00 16.90 9.75
CA LEU A 703 9.65 18.15 10.45
C LEU A 703 8.15 18.24 10.75
N ALA A 704 7.30 17.83 9.81
CA ALA A 704 5.85 17.85 9.97
C ALA A 704 5.35 16.79 10.97
N TYR A 705 5.92 15.59 10.96
CA TYR A 705 5.55 14.51 11.90
C TYR A 705 5.92 14.89 13.33
N ALA A 706 7.14 15.40 13.57
CA ALA A 706 7.52 15.91 14.88
C ALA A 706 6.59 17.04 15.38
N PHE A 707 6.15 17.94 14.49
CA PHE A 707 5.16 18.98 14.85
C PHE A 707 3.77 18.40 15.15
N GLU A 708 3.28 17.46 14.32
CA GLU A 708 2.00 16.78 14.50
C GLU A 708 1.96 16.05 15.85
N GLN A 709 2.97 15.22 16.14
CA GLN A 709 3.06 14.42 17.36
C GLN A 709 3.30 15.27 18.63
N ALA A 710 3.71 16.53 18.46
CA ALA A 710 3.84 17.51 19.54
C ALA A 710 2.59 18.37 19.77
N THR A 711 1.56 18.29 18.91
CA THR A 711 0.42 19.22 18.91
C THR A 711 -0.96 18.58 18.75
N HIS A 712 -1.07 17.51 17.96
CA HIS A 712 -2.31 16.81 17.60
C HIS A 712 -3.46 17.77 17.25
N TYR A 713 -3.19 18.83 16.47
CA TYR A 713 -4.16 19.89 16.19
C TYR A 713 -5.45 19.43 15.50
N ARG A 714 -5.44 18.31 14.78
CA ARG A 714 -6.61 17.83 14.03
C ARG A 714 -7.75 17.41 14.98
N THR A 715 -8.93 17.96 14.76
CA THR A 715 -10.20 17.53 15.38
C THR A 715 -11.19 17.00 14.33
N LEU A 716 -12.19 16.23 14.75
CA LEU A 716 -13.30 15.83 13.89
C LEU A 716 -14.26 17.00 13.59
N PRO A 717 -14.81 17.13 12.36
CA PRO A 717 -15.79 18.17 12.05
C PRO A 717 -17.17 17.84 12.66
N ALA A 718 -17.73 18.77 13.44
CA ALA A 718 -18.98 18.56 14.18
C ALA A 718 -20.23 18.35 13.30
N SER A 719 -20.18 18.68 12.00
CA SER A 719 -21.30 18.46 11.06
C SER A 719 -21.48 16.99 10.64
N VAL A 720 -20.48 16.14 10.89
CA VAL A 720 -20.38 14.76 10.39
C VAL A 720 -19.91 13.80 11.50
N PRO A 721 -20.68 13.68 12.61
CA PRO A 721 -20.33 12.85 13.76
C PRO A 721 -20.20 11.36 13.41
N ALA A 722 -19.83 10.51 14.38
CA ALA A 722 -19.93 9.06 14.21
C ALA A 722 -21.39 8.65 13.92
N LEU A 723 -21.57 7.65 13.06
CA LEU A 723 -22.88 7.00 12.88
C LEU A 723 -23.11 6.01 14.04
N THR A 724 -24.37 5.79 14.41
CA THR A 724 -24.73 4.67 15.29
C THR A 724 -24.76 3.35 14.51
N ALA A 725 -24.70 2.21 15.19
CA ALA A 725 -24.72 0.90 14.54
C ALA A 725 -26.00 0.67 13.70
N GLU A 726 -27.15 1.18 14.18
CA GLU A 726 -28.43 1.14 13.49
C GLU A 726 -28.40 2.01 12.23
N GLN A 727 -27.74 3.18 12.28
CA GLN A 727 -27.58 4.07 11.13
C GLN A 727 -26.68 3.47 10.05
N GLU A 728 -25.59 2.80 10.42
CA GLU A 728 -24.77 2.03 9.48
C GLU A 728 -25.58 0.91 8.83
N GLN A 729 -26.25 0.06 9.64
CA GLN A 729 -27.05 -1.05 9.13
C GLN A 729 -28.21 -0.60 8.21
N ALA A 730 -28.89 0.50 8.55
CA ALA A 730 -29.99 1.05 7.75
C ALA A 730 -29.54 1.68 6.42
N VAL A 731 -28.25 1.95 6.23
CA VAL A 731 -27.71 2.27 4.90
C VAL A 731 -27.49 0.98 4.09
N ASN A 732 -26.88 -0.03 4.72
CA ASN A 732 -26.37 -1.23 4.05
C ASN A 732 -27.47 -2.04 3.35
N SER A 733 -28.65 -2.13 3.94
CA SER A 733 -29.85 -2.79 3.39
C SER A 733 -30.41 -2.16 2.10
N VAL A 734 -29.78 -1.10 1.60
CA VAL A 734 -30.11 -0.39 0.35
C VAL A 734 -28.86 -0.21 -0.54
N VAL A 735 -27.76 -0.89 -0.22
CA VAL A 735 -26.48 -0.82 -0.96
C VAL A 735 -26.03 -2.20 -1.44
N THR A 736 -26.42 -3.28 -0.77
CA THR A 736 -26.53 -4.60 -1.42
C THR A 736 -27.75 -4.62 -2.37
N PRO A 737 -27.64 -5.25 -3.56
CA PRO A 737 -28.75 -5.39 -4.51
C PRO A 737 -29.81 -6.41 -4.06
#